data_AF-A0A8A3P023-F1
#
_entry.id   AF-A0A8A3P023-F1
#
_cell.length_a   1.000
_cell.length_b   1.000
_cell.length_c   1.000
_cell.angle_alpha   90.00
_cell.angle_beta   90.00
_cell.angle_gamma   90.00
#
_symmetry.space_group_name_H-M   'P 1'
#
loop_
_entity.id
_entity.type
_entity.pdbx_description
1 polymer ?
#
loop_
_entity_poly.entity_id
_entity_poly.type
_entity_poly.pdbx_seq_one_letter_code
_entity_poly.pdbx_strand_id
1 'polypeptide(L)'
;MPRIPLHRFIAIAVVAFLLVLSYYHKDFSQTFVPAFRETTKDGHHVSPGEQAAPHHEIQTQPAEISRVELNITDVDDAAFLHDVLKKNNVELDINYVMRTMRYLPDAKERPTMTNTSQELFPHGWTKVTLDGVNRLPPDTLEPLEIHVMKSPRPDEIDASELLFGVSTTYKRFSDQVNGPVKEWVRWLTDGNGTSNGAGLVLQLHDTTDEQWAAARKLLTEVGIAATVMHSDPSLDMPGRYVDLVPILYSHPSRPKRKYLALIDDDTFFPSLGALMKELHNYDPEKENYIGTLTERVDFIMHDRVPMAYGGAGVFITPPLAKTLIGLPCLDVDPATGEYTESGFQGDRLLYHCIKNHTSITLNYLPRLNQLDQWGDASGFYEAGHQPLSLHHYKSWHHANPDISHLVSDACGEACIFQRFGFDGPGASKWVLANGYSLAEYPTGIHWDMTKMEGTFDLGDAGSWASGKEDVRLALAYGALREGLSYTGKKRAWEALGGRRRAHGVVDMIYVKRRGDHRWVGEGEDEEDRENVVVLSSEWSSANVDHLPVAVAYPKSTQEVSKIATICHKYRVPIVPFSGGSSLEGNVSCPYGGVSVDFAFMDQIIAFHEEDMDVQPSVSWMDLNDELAKRQSGIFFPVDPGPSAKIGGMVGTNCSGTNCVRYGWMKDWVINLTVVLSDGTIIKTKRRPRKFSAGYNLNSLFVGSEGTLGLVTEITLKLAVVTSEYSVAVVTFPTLRDAAAAAAGVMRAGIQVAAMEIMDKVQMKVVNLSKSTAPRQWKELPTLFFKFSGTKASVKETIAMVSAIARAHHGSSFEFAKDAREQKLLSEVWSTDVAVPFSRLADIIELSKKEMDELGLFAGILGHVGDGNFHESIMYDKRVPGEMEKVERCVKNMVIRALEMEGTVTD
;
A
#
# COMPACT_ATOMS: atom_id res chain seq x y z
N MET A 1 -3.10 -41.12 3.54
CA MET A 1 -3.35 -39.90 4.31
C MET A 1 -2.88 -38.71 3.48
N PRO A 2 -3.66 -37.62 3.36
CA PRO A 2 -3.36 -36.58 2.40
C PRO A 2 -2.11 -35.81 2.83
N ARG A 3 -1.14 -35.69 1.91
CA ARG A 3 0.15 -35.03 2.08
C ARG A 3 -0.07 -33.52 2.05
N ILE A 4 0.12 -32.87 3.20
CA ILE A 4 0.12 -31.41 3.31
C ILE A 4 1.52 -30.92 2.87
N PRO A 5 1.65 -29.97 1.93
CA PRO A 5 2.93 -29.56 1.36
C PRO A 5 3.82 -28.75 2.32
N LEU A 6 5.13 -28.99 2.25
CA LEU A 6 6.16 -28.74 3.28
C LEU A 6 7.01 -27.48 3.01
N HIS A 7 6.54 -26.37 2.41
CA HIS A 7 7.44 -25.24 2.04
C HIS A 7 7.07 -23.82 2.53
N ARG A 8 5.86 -23.54 3.04
CA ARG A 8 5.63 -22.28 3.79
C ARG A 8 6.27 -22.42 5.17
N PHE A 9 7.23 -21.61 5.63
CA PHE A 9 7.57 -21.31 7.05
C PHE A 9 9.02 -20.81 7.24
N ILE A 10 9.29 -19.57 6.82
CA ILE A 10 10.46 -18.79 7.29
C ILE A 10 10.01 -17.52 8.05
N ALA A 11 8.75 -17.08 7.90
CA ALA A 11 8.17 -15.89 8.54
C ALA A 11 8.01 -15.94 10.08
N ILE A 12 8.29 -17.06 10.73
CA ILE A 12 7.83 -17.29 12.11
C ILE A 12 8.79 -16.74 13.17
N ALA A 13 10.12 -16.78 12.98
CA ALA A 13 11.09 -16.25 13.94
C ALA A 13 11.08 -14.70 14.08
N VAL A 14 10.57 -13.98 13.08
CA VAL A 14 10.38 -12.51 13.09
C VAL A 14 9.12 -12.11 13.84
N VAL A 15 7.98 -12.73 13.49
CA VAL A 15 6.71 -12.58 14.23
C VAL A 15 6.94 -12.89 15.69
N ALA A 16 7.83 -13.84 15.94
CA ALA A 16 8.27 -14.25 17.22
C ALA A 16 9.05 -13.20 18.04
N PHE A 17 10.10 -12.62 17.44
CA PHE A 17 10.85 -11.49 17.98
C PHE A 17 9.93 -10.27 18.25
N LEU A 18 8.97 -10.02 17.35
CA LEU A 18 7.95 -8.98 17.50
C LEU A 18 6.88 -9.32 18.57
N LEU A 19 6.53 -10.60 18.75
CA LEU A 19 5.64 -11.06 19.82
C LEU A 19 6.30 -10.93 21.21
N VAL A 20 7.63 -11.04 21.30
CA VAL A 20 8.39 -10.75 22.53
C VAL A 20 8.24 -9.30 22.95
N LEU A 21 8.34 -8.38 21.98
CA LEU A 21 8.15 -6.95 22.19
C LEU A 21 6.74 -6.67 22.71
N SER A 22 5.73 -7.38 22.19
CA SER A 22 4.35 -7.29 22.72
C SER A 22 4.18 -7.88 24.13
N TYR A 23 5.04 -8.83 24.52
CA TYR A 23 4.98 -9.53 25.83
C TYR A 23 5.67 -8.73 26.94
N TYR A 24 6.73 -7.97 26.64
CA TYR A 24 7.40 -7.11 27.63
C TYR A 24 6.61 -5.82 27.99
N HIS A 25 5.45 -5.58 27.35
CA HIS A 25 4.59 -4.43 27.62
C HIS A 25 3.16 -4.75 28.11
N LYS A 26 2.87 -6.00 28.49
CA LYS A 26 1.52 -6.42 28.95
C LYS A 26 1.54 -7.05 30.34
N ASP A 27 1.51 -6.21 31.37
CA ASP A 27 0.81 -6.58 32.60
C ASP A 27 -0.58 -5.96 32.58
N PHE A 28 -1.57 -6.73 33.06
CA PHE A 28 -3.01 -6.47 33.09
C PHE A 28 -3.83 -6.73 31.81
N SER A 29 -4.22 -7.99 31.61
CA SER A 29 -5.51 -8.31 30.98
C SER A 29 -6.12 -9.58 31.58
N GLN A 30 -7.17 -9.46 32.41
CA GLN A 30 -8.28 -10.43 32.57
C GLN A 30 -9.48 -9.60 33.09
N THR A 31 -10.73 -9.70 32.61
CA THR A 31 -11.61 -10.88 32.73
C THR A 31 -12.95 -10.65 31.99
N PHE A 32 -13.44 -11.68 31.26
CA PHE A 32 -14.82 -12.12 30.94
C PHE A 32 -16.03 -11.16 30.66
N VAL A 33 -16.70 -11.47 29.53
CA VAL A 33 -18.10 -11.21 29.07
C VAL A 33 -19.09 -12.18 29.81
N PRO A 34 -20.46 -12.04 29.91
CA PRO A 34 -21.49 -11.21 29.20
C PRO A 34 -22.64 -10.57 30.04
N ALA A 35 -23.51 -9.76 29.37
CA ALA A 35 -25.00 -9.83 29.36
C ALA A 35 -25.81 -8.54 29.69
N PHE A 36 -26.64 -8.13 28.71
CA PHE A 36 -27.99 -7.51 28.72
C PHE A 36 -28.46 -6.65 29.94
N ARG A 37 -28.85 -5.37 29.70
CA ARG A 37 -30.26 -4.87 29.58
C ARG A 37 -30.38 -3.33 29.70
N GLU A 38 -31.21 -2.79 28.80
CA GLU A 38 -32.19 -1.69 28.93
C GLU A 38 -31.78 -0.31 29.50
N THR A 39 -31.86 0.70 28.61
CA THR A 39 -32.02 2.12 28.91
C THR A 39 -33.49 2.50 29.13
N THR A 40 -33.74 3.47 30.02
CA THR A 40 -34.86 4.42 29.93
C THR A 40 -34.33 5.77 30.42
N LYS A 41 -34.28 6.80 29.53
CA LYS A 41 -35.27 7.90 29.40
C LYS A 41 -35.15 8.91 30.55
N ASP A 42 -35.17 10.23 30.41
CA ASP A 42 -35.63 11.24 29.43
C ASP A 42 -34.70 12.48 29.64
N GLY A 43 -34.44 13.43 28.74
CA GLY A 43 -35.33 14.14 27.82
C GLY A 43 -35.50 15.60 28.29
N HIS A 44 -35.43 16.53 27.33
CA HIS A 44 -35.74 17.98 27.35
C HIS A 44 -34.54 18.95 27.45
N HIS A 45 -34.06 19.47 26.31
CA HIS A 45 -34.56 20.59 25.48
C HIS A 45 -34.69 21.91 26.22
N VAL A 46 -33.99 22.97 25.74
CA VAL A 46 -34.58 24.06 24.92
C VAL A 46 -33.48 24.79 24.15
N SER A 47 -33.84 25.16 22.91
CA SER A 47 -33.11 25.72 21.79
C SER A 47 -32.95 27.26 21.80
N PRO A 48 -32.18 27.83 20.85
CA PRO A 48 -31.45 29.11 20.95
C PRO A 48 -31.95 30.20 19.97
N GLY A 49 -31.18 31.29 19.82
CA GLY A 49 -31.38 32.32 18.80
C GLY A 49 -30.07 32.76 18.12
N GLU A 50 -30.11 32.84 16.79
CA GLU A 50 -29.05 33.21 15.83
C GLU A 50 -28.87 34.72 15.63
N GLN A 51 -27.75 35.12 14.98
CA GLN A 51 -27.74 36.06 13.85
C GLN A 51 -26.38 36.15 13.12
N ALA A 52 -26.42 36.30 11.78
CA ALA A 52 -25.31 36.32 10.82
C ALA A 52 -25.18 37.66 10.04
N ALA A 53 -24.02 37.91 9.38
CA ALA A 53 -23.82 38.95 8.34
C ALA A 53 -22.45 38.76 7.55
N PRO A 54 -22.11 39.50 6.44
CA PRO A 54 -21.89 38.95 5.08
C PRO A 54 -20.59 39.40 4.29
N HIS A 55 -20.52 39.03 2.98
CA HIS A 55 -19.42 39.02 1.95
C HIS A 55 -19.04 40.32 1.17
N HIS A 56 -17.90 40.29 0.43
CA HIS A 56 -17.50 41.21 -0.66
C HIS A 56 -16.68 40.54 -1.83
N GLU A 57 -16.79 41.07 -3.07
CA GLU A 57 -16.24 40.61 -4.38
C GLU A 57 -14.93 41.33 -4.87
N ILE A 58 -14.11 40.70 -5.74
CA ILE A 58 -12.99 41.34 -6.52
C ILE A 58 -12.83 40.78 -7.97
N GLN A 59 -12.39 41.66 -8.90
CA GLN A 59 -12.22 41.54 -10.38
C GLN A 59 -11.01 40.72 -10.90
N THR A 60 -11.09 40.24 -12.16
CA THR A 60 -10.18 39.27 -12.84
C THR A 60 -9.23 39.88 -13.92
N GLN A 61 -8.03 39.29 -14.08
CA GLN A 61 -7.07 39.46 -15.20
C GLN A 61 -6.80 38.10 -15.90
N PRO A 62 -6.34 38.05 -17.17
CA PRO A 62 -6.28 36.82 -17.96
C PRO A 62 -5.11 35.92 -17.54
N ALA A 63 -5.43 34.68 -17.17
CA ALA A 63 -4.51 33.75 -16.50
C ALA A 63 -3.77 32.82 -17.48
N GLU A 64 -2.44 32.77 -17.38
CA GLU A 64 -1.63 31.63 -17.83
C GLU A 64 -2.01 30.40 -16.98
N ILE A 65 -2.43 29.31 -17.62
CA ILE A 65 -2.81 28.06 -16.94
C ILE A 65 -1.53 27.28 -16.64
N SER A 66 -1.12 27.30 -15.37
CA SER A 66 -0.02 26.48 -14.86
C SER A 66 -0.41 25.00 -14.82
N ARG A 67 0.59 24.13 -14.99
CA ARG A 67 0.46 22.66 -14.92
C ARG A 67 -0.26 22.24 -13.63
N VAL A 68 -1.32 21.45 -13.74
CA VAL A 68 -1.85 20.67 -12.62
C VAL A 68 -0.85 19.53 -12.39
N GLU A 69 0.11 19.76 -11.49
CA GLU A 69 1.15 18.80 -11.17
C GLU A 69 0.57 17.65 -10.32
N LEU A 70 0.34 16.49 -10.94
CA LEU A 70 0.32 15.18 -10.26
C LEU A 70 1.75 14.73 -9.91
N ASN A 71 2.61 15.65 -9.48
CA ASN A 71 4.01 15.36 -9.34
C ASN A 71 4.22 14.40 -8.16
N ILE A 72 4.71 13.20 -8.46
CA ILE A 72 5.56 12.45 -7.55
C ILE A 72 6.71 13.41 -7.22
N THR A 73 6.69 13.99 -6.02
CA THR A 73 7.64 15.02 -5.59
C THR A 73 8.52 14.47 -4.49
N ASP A 74 9.80 14.24 -4.78
CA ASP A 74 10.86 14.05 -3.76
C ASP A 74 11.35 15.42 -3.25
N VAL A 75 10.40 16.32 -2.98
CA VAL A 75 10.70 17.64 -2.39
C VAL A 75 10.86 17.46 -0.88
N ASP A 76 11.78 18.21 -0.27
CA ASP A 76 11.97 18.25 1.18
C ASP A 76 10.65 18.46 1.94
N ASP A 77 10.45 17.72 3.03
CA ASP A 77 9.19 17.71 3.80
C ASP A 77 8.81 19.10 4.34
N ALA A 78 9.81 19.90 4.75
CA ALA A 78 9.59 21.25 5.24
C ALA A 78 9.17 22.19 4.11
N ALA A 79 9.78 22.06 2.93
CA ALA A 79 9.43 22.85 1.74
C ALA A 79 8.02 22.53 1.24
N PHE A 80 7.63 21.24 1.22
CA PHE A 80 6.28 20.82 0.86
C PHE A 80 5.23 21.39 1.83
N LEU A 81 5.45 21.22 3.15
CA LEU A 81 4.52 21.77 4.14
C LEU A 81 4.41 23.30 4.02
N HIS A 82 5.54 23.98 3.88
CA HIS A 82 5.58 25.43 3.70
C HIS A 82 4.77 25.89 2.47
N ASP A 83 4.92 25.23 1.32
CA ASP A 83 4.15 25.58 0.10
C ASP A 83 2.65 25.40 0.29
N VAL A 84 2.23 24.27 0.88
CA VAL A 84 0.81 23.99 1.16
C VAL A 84 0.21 25.04 2.09
N LEU A 85 0.90 25.39 3.19
CA LEU A 85 0.39 26.39 4.12
C LEU A 85 0.32 27.78 3.48
N LYS A 86 1.37 28.19 2.75
CA LYS A 86 1.42 29.50 2.10
C LYS A 86 0.35 29.65 1.02
N LYS A 87 0.15 28.63 0.19
CA LYS A 87 -0.89 28.61 -0.87
C LYS A 87 -2.30 28.75 -0.31
N ASN A 88 -2.51 28.30 0.94
CA ASN A 88 -3.79 28.32 1.61
C ASN A 88 -3.95 29.46 2.64
N ASN A 89 -3.01 30.43 2.66
CA ASN A 89 -2.98 31.55 3.60
C ASN A 89 -3.01 31.12 5.07
N VAL A 90 -2.23 30.10 5.43
CA VAL A 90 -2.02 29.66 6.82
C VAL A 90 -0.70 30.25 7.33
N GLU A 91 -0.69 30.75 8.57
CA GLU A 91 0.52 31.30 9.18
C GLU A 91 1.60 30.21 9.36
N LEU A 92 2.87 30.63 9.31
CA LEU A 92 4.02 29.72 9.34
C LEU A 92 4.58 29.49 10.76
N ASP A 93 4.05 30.19 11.77
CA ASP A 93 4.33 29.91 13.19
C ASP A 93 3.24 28.97 13.75
N ILE A 94 3.55 27.68 13.78
CA ILE A 94 2.59 26.60 13.93
C ILE A 94 2.86 25.75 15.18
N ASN A 95 1.81 25.14 15.71
CA ASN A 95 1.90 23.93 16.51
C ASN A 95 1.89 22.74 15.55
N TYR A 96 2.94 21.95 15.55
CA TYR A 96 3.18 20.85 14.63
C TYR A 96 3.21 19.50 15.35
N VAL A 97 2.59 18.49 14.75
CA VAL A 97 2.75 17.09 15.12
C VAL A 97 2.70 16.21 13.88
N MET A 98 3.44 15.10 13.90
CA MET A 98 3.48 14.14 12.80
C MET A 98 3.32 12.72 13.31
N ARG A 99 2.64 11.87 12.52
CA ARG A 99 2.63 10.42 12.72
C ARG A 99 2.75 9.64 11.42
N THR A 100 3.48 8.54 11.51
CA THR A 100 3.63 7.56 10.44
C THR A 100 2.58 6.47 10.60
N MET A 101 1.95 6.04 9.50
CA MET A 101 0.92 5.01 9.47
C MET A 101 1.34 3.85 8.58
N ARG A 102 1.13 2.63 9.05
CA ARG A 102 1.32 1.40 8.28
C ARG A 102 -0.05 0.78 8.00
N TYR A 103 -0.49 0.84 6.75
CA TYR A 103 -1.74 0.20 6.34
C TYR A 103 -1.55 -1.31 6.17
N LEU A 104 -2.39 -2.10 6.84
CA LEU A 104 -2.39 -3.56 6.80
C LEU A 104 -3.66 -4.05 6.10
N PRO A 105 -3.59 -4.62 4.88
CA PRO A 105 -4.75 -5.06 4.11
C PRO A 105 -5.25 -6.46 4.54
N ASP A 106 -5.53 -6.63 5.83
CA ASP A 106 -5.90 -7.91 6.45
C ASP A 106 -7.33 -7.93 7.04
N ALA A 107 -8.01 -6.78 7.06
CA ALA A 107 -9.40 -6.72 7.52
C ALA A 107 -10.34 -7.42 6.52
N LYS A 108 -11.23 -8.26 7.03
CA LYS A 108 -12.19 -9.02 6.21
C LYS A 108 -13.31 -8.14 5.64
N GLU A 109 -13.68 -7.09 6.37
CA GLU A 109 -14.80 -6.20 6.07
C GLU A 109 -14.39 -4.75 6.36
N ARG A 110 -15.12 -3.79 5.77
CA ARG A 110 -14.97 -2.36 6.03
C ARG A 110 -16.04 -1.90 7.02
N PRO A 111 -15.77 -1.86 8.35
CA PRO A 111 -16.73 -1.32 9.31
C PRO A 111 -16.84 0.21 9.16
N THR A 112 -17.95 0.78 9.66
CA THR A 112 -18.13 2.25 9.69
C THR A 112 -17.14 2.94 10.63
N MET A 113 -16.55 2.22 11.58
CA MET A 113 -15.45 2.66 12.42
C MET A 113 -14.60 1.46 12.85
N THR A 114 -13.28 1.60 12.72
CA THR A 114 -12.29 0.64 13.22
C THR A 114 -11.62 1.24 14.45
N ASN A 115 -11.88 0.67 15.62
CA ASN A 115 -11.23 1.14 16.84
C ASN A 115 -9.88 0.47 17.00
N THR A 116 -8.88 1.28 17.31
CA THR A 116 -7.53 0.87 17.64
C THR A 116 -7.27 1.15 19.12
N SER A 117 -6.46 0.32 19.76
CA SER A 117 -5.97 0.57 21.12
C SER A 117 -4.72 1.46 21.13
N GLN A 118 -4.38 2.07 19.99
CA GLN A 118 -3.19 2.88 19.81
C GLN A 118 -3.49 4.33 20.16
N GLU A 119 -2.51 5.03 20.74
CA GLU A 119 -2.59 6.47 20.97
C GLU A 119 -2.02 7.21 19.76
N LEU A 120 -2.74 8.23 19.28
CA LEU A 120 -2.36 8.95 18.07
C LEU A 120 -1.15 9.86 18.31
N PHE A 121 -1.21 10.78 19.28
CA PHE A 121 -0.15 11.76 19.57
C PHE A 121 0.32 11.75 21.04
N PRO A 122 1.00 10.70 21.51
CA PRO A 122 1.42 10.60 22.92
C PRO A 122 2.47 11.64 23.34
N HIS A 123 3.17 12.29 22.39
CA HIS A 123 4.16 13.34 22.66
C HIS A 123 3.61 14.76 22.56
N GLY A 124 2.33 14.93 22.21
CA GLY A 124 1.70 16.24 22.04
C GLY A 124 2.31 17.07 20.92
N TRP A 125 2.14 18.39 21.01
CA TRP A 125 2.49 19.36 19.97
C TRP A 125 3.89 19.95 20.13
N THR A 126 4.57 20.23 19.02
CA THR A 126 5.85 20.95 18.98
C THR A 126 5.67 22.32 18.31
N LYS A 127 6.18 23.39 18.90
CA LYS A 127 6.14 24.74 18.29
C LYS A 127 7.23 24.86 17.22
N VAL A 128 6.84 25.25 16.00
CA VAL A 128 7.74 25.37 14.84
C VAL A 128 7.43 26.66 14.09
N THR A 129 8.47 27.43 13.75
CA THR A 129 8.36 28.55 12.80
C THR A 129 8.99 28.11 11.49
N LEU A 130 8.20 27.91 10.43
CA LEU A 130 8.68 27.32 9.17
C LEU A 130 9.60 28.26 8.37
N ASP A 131 9.49 29.58 8.57
CA ASP A 131 10.40 30.56 7.97
C ASP A 131 11.83 30.37 8.50
N GLY A 132 12.67 29.69 7.71
CA GLY A 132 14.09 29.43 8.03
C GLY A 132 14.39 28.05 8.62
N VAL A 133 13.41 27.13 8.64
CA VAL A 133 13.61 25.73 9.05
C VAL A 133 13.76 24.84 7.82
N ASN A 134 14.91 24.16 7.73
CA ASN A 134 15.20 23.21 6.65
C ASN A 134 14.80 21.77 6.98
N ARG A 135 14.27 21.49 8.19
CA ARG A 135 13.90 20.14 8.61
C ARG A 135 12.82 20.15 9.68
N LEU A 136 11.71 19.46 9.44
CA LEU A 136 10.63 19.30 10.42
C LEU A 136 11.05 18.34 11.54
N PRO A 137 10.51 18.49 12.77
CA PRO A 137 10.64 17.48 13.80
C PRO A 137 10.17 16.10 13.27
N PRO A 138 11.01 15.06 13.33
CA PRO A 138 10.63 13.74 12.83
C PRO A 138 9.64 13.05 13.78
N ASP A 139 8.84 12.13 13.24
CA ASP A 139 8.07 11.21 14.06
C ASP A 139 8.99 10.17 14.72
N THR A 140 9.03 10.19 16.06
CA THR A 140 9.90 9.32 16.85
C THR A 140 9.20 8.11 17.47
N LEU A 141 7.99 7.81 17.01
CA LEU A 141 7.19 6.69 17.48
C LEU A 141 7.13 5.60 16.41
N GLU A 142 6.80 4.38 16.81
CA GLU A 142 6.53 3.31 15.84
C GLU A 142 5.33 3.69 14.94
N PRO A 143 5.30 3.24 13.67
CA PRO A 143 4.17 3.49 12.78
C PRO A 143 2.86 2.96 13.37
N LEU A 144 1.77 3.72 13.23
CA LEU A 144 0.44 3.29 13.63
C LEU A 144 -0.07 2.21 12.68
N GLU A 145 -0.41 1.05 13.21
CA GLU A 145 -0.97 -0.03 12.40
C GLU A 145 -2.45 0.25 12.10
N ILE A 146 -2.78 0.40 10.82
CA ILE A 146 -4.13 0.72 10.35
C ILE A 146 -4.67 -0.46 9.53
N HIS A 147 -5.53 -1.26 10.14
CA HIS A 147 -6.14 -2.42 9.49
C HIS A 147 -7.25 -1.99 8.52
N VAL A 148 -7.07 -2.31 7.24
CA VAL A 148 -7.98 -1.92 6.15
C VAL A 148 -8.48 -3.12 5.38
N MET A 149 -9.68 -2.99 4.80
CA MET A 149 -10.21 -3.99 3.89
C MET A 149 -9.39 -3.98 2.60
N LYS A 150 -8.96 -5.16 2.15
CA LYS A 150 -8.27 -5.27 0.86
C LYS A 150 -9.19 -4.80 -0.27
N SER A 151 -8.73 -3.80 -1.03
CA SER A 151 -9.44 -3.21 -2.17
C SER A 151 -8.42 -2.78 -3.23
N PRO A 152 -8.82 -2.68 -4.51
CA PRO A 152 -7.91 -2.23 -5.57
C PRO A 152 -7.46 -0.79 -5.32
N ARG A 153 -6.21 -0.51 -5.70
CA ARG A 153 -5.67 0.85 -5.78
C ARG A 153 -6.03 1.50 -7.12
N PRO A 154 -5.94 2.84 -7.26
CA PRO A 154 -6.28 3.53 -8.50
C PRO A 154 -5.59 2.97 -9.75
N ASP A 155 -4.35 2.51 -9.63
CA ASP A 155 -3.55 1.91 -10.71
C ASP A 155 -3.92 0.47 -11.06
N GLU A 156 -4.77 -0.18 -10.27
CA GLU A 156 -5.23 -1.57 -10.47
C GLU A 156 -6.65 -1.64 -11.08
N ILE A 157 -7.27 -0.50 -11.38
CA ILE A 157 -8.66 -0.42 -11.82
C ILE A 157 -8.75 -0.36 -13.35
N ASP A 158 -9.57 -1.24 -13.92
CA ASP A 158 -9.98 -1.17 -15.33
C ASP A 158 -11.44 -0.72 -15.43
N ALA A 159 -11.65 0.54 -15.78
CA ALA A 159 -12.94 1.18 -15.97
C ALA A 159 -13.38 1.24 -17.45
N SER A 160 -12.82 0.38 -18.31
CA SER A 160 -13.11 0.35 -19.76
C SER A 160 -14.59 0.12 -20.12
N GLU A 161 -15.42 -0.33 -19.19
CA GLU A 161 -16.84 -0.57 -19.43
C GLU A 161 -17.70 0.70 -19.31
N LEU A 162 -17.12 1.81 -18.83
CA LEU A 162 -17.81 3.06 -18.54
C LEU A 162 -17.52 4.14 -19.60
N LEU A 163 -18.56 4.88 -19.99
CA LEU A 163 -18.43 6.10 -20.80
C LEU A 163 -19.28 7.21 -20.17
N PHE A 164 -18.61 8.25 -19.69
CA PHE A 164 -19.22 9.40 -19.04
C PHE A 164 -19.47 10.52 -20.05
N GLY A 165 -20.61 11.18 -19.96
CA GLY A 165 -20.98 12.36 -20.73
C GLY A 165 -21.19 13.54 -19.79
N VAL A 166 -20.56 14.67 -20.13
CA VAL A 166 -20.63 15.92 -19.38
C VAL A 166 -20.92 17.04 -20.37
N SER A 167 -21.86 17.93 -20.05
CA SER A 167 -22.07 19.18 -20.77
C SER A 167 -21.83 20.37 -19.85
N THR A 168 -20.87 21.23 -20.17
CA THR A 168 -20.56 22.42 -19.37
C THR A 168 -20.10 23.58 -20.25
N THR A 169 -19.80 24.73 -19.65
CA THR A 169 -19.22 25.88 -20.37
C THR A 169 -17.70 25.84 -20.27
N TYR A 170 -17.00 26.39 -21.27
CA TYR A 170 -15.53 26.50 -21.19
C TYR A 170 -15.08 27.27 -19.95
N LYS A 171 -15.83 28.31 -19.55
CA LYS A 171 -15.55 29.10 -18.34
C LYS A 171 -15.48 28.22 -17.09
N ARG A 172 -16.48 27.35 -16.86
CA ARG A 172 -16.51 26.43 -15.71
C ARG A 172 -15.39 25.39 -15.81
N PHE A 173 -15.19 24.84 -17.00
CA PHE A 173 -14.14 23.85 -17.25
C PHE A 173 -12.72 24.39 -17.00
N SER A 174 -12.42 25.61 -17.47
CA SER A 174 -11.07 26.20 -17.41
C SER A 174 -10.74 26.93 -16.10
N ASP A 175 -11.67 26.97 -15.14
CA ASP A 175 -11.45 27.64 -13.87
C ASP A 175 -10.28 26.98 -13.11
N GLN A 176 -9.29 27.76 -12.70
CA GLN A 176 -8.07 27.23 -12.07
C GLN A 176 -8.30 26.75 -10.63
N VAL A 177 -9.33 27.28 -9.97
CA VAL A 177 -9.66 26.96 -8.57
C VAL A 177 -10.73 25.87 -8.56
N ASN A 178 -11.85 26.14 -9.22
CA ASN A 178 -13.08 25.35 -9.18
C ASN A 178 -13.28 24.46 -10.41
N GLY A 179 -12.39 24.50 -11.40
CA GLY A 179 -12.49 23.63 -12.57
C GLY A 179 -12.38 22.15 -12.20
N PRO A 180 -12.96 21.24 -12.99
CA PRO A 180 -13.16 19.84 -12.60
C PRO A 180 -11.96 18.93 -12.86
N VAL A 181 -10.93 19.44 -13.55
CA VAL A 181 -9.83 18.62 -14.08
C VAL A 181 -9.02 17.95 -12.97
N LYS A 182 -8.79 18.62 -11.83
CA LYS A 182 -8.02 18.08 -10.71
C LYS A 182 -8.69 16.84 -10.13
N GLU A 183 -10.00 16.91 -9.98
CA GLU A 183 -10.81 15.81 -9.47
C GLU A 183 -10.94 14.70 -10.52
N TRP A 184 -11.28 15.05 -11.78
CA TRP A 184 -11.42 14.09 -12.87
C TRP A 184 -10.17 13.24 -13.08
N VAL A 185 -8.99 13.84 -12.98
CA VAL A 185 -7.73 13.13 -13.04
C VAL A 185 -7.67 11.99 -12.02
N ARG A 186 -8.14 12.19 -10.78
CA ARG A 186 -8.04 11.19 -9.72
C ARG A 186 -8.88 9.94 -9.97
N TRP A 187 -9.93 10.03 -10.78
CA TRP A 187 -10.91 8.94 -10.96
C TRP A 187 -11.08 8.49 -12.43
N LEU A 188 -10.56 9.24 -13.41
CA LEU A 188 -10.51 8.85 -14.83
C LEU A 188 -9.12 8.36 -15.30
N THR A 189 -8.12 8.39 -14.41
CA THR A 189 -6.73 7.96 -14.70
C THR A 189 -6.28 6.89 -13.71
N ASP A 190 -5.18 6.22 -14.05
CA ASP A 190 -4.47 5.25 -13.21
C ASP A 190 -3.57 5.91 -12.14
N GLY A 191 -3.60 7.25 -12.05
CA GLY A 191 -2.73 8.02 -11.17
C GLY A 191 -1.27 8.16 -11.64
N ASN A 192 -0.89 7.53 -12.76
CA ASN A 192 0.44 7.59 -13.37
C ASN A 192 0.43 8.35 -14.71
N GLY A 193 -0.63 9.15 -14.95
CA GLY A 193 -0.78 9.96 -16.16
C GLY A 193 -1.34 9.19 -17.36
N THR A 194 -1.95 8.02 -17.15
CA THR A 194 -2.66 7.29 -18.21
C THR A 194 -4.11 7.00 -17.82
N SER A 195 -4.99 6.81 -18.79
CA SER A 195 -6.40 6.52 -18.50
C SER A 195 -6.54 5.15 -17.84
N ASN A 196 -7.43 5.04 -16.84
CA ASN A 196 -7.85 3.76 -16.27
C ASN A 196 -8.85 2.99 -17.16
N GLY A 197 -9.06 3.44 -18.40
CA GLY A 197 -9.98 2.85 -19.36
C GLY A 197 -11.33 3.56 -19.45
N ALA A 198 -11.77 4.30 -18.41
CA ALA A 198 -13.00 5.08 -18.47
C ALA A 198 -12.95 6.10 -19.60
N GLY A 199 -14.00 6.16 -20.42
CA GLY A 199 -14.12 7.20 -21.44
C GLY A 199 -14.84 8.44 -20.92
N LEU A 200 -14.46 9.61 -21.41
CA LEU A 200 -15.17 10.87 -21.17
C LEU A 200 -15.61 11.49 -22.52
N VAL A 201 -16.86 11.94 -22.61
CA VAL A 201 -17.35 12.82 -23.67
C VAL A 201 -17.66 14.16 -23.02
N LEU A 202 -16.95 15.19 -23.45
CA LEU A 202 -17.11 16.55 -22.95
C LEU A 202 -17.73 17.43 -24.03
N GLN A 203 -18.97 17.84 -23.82
CA GLN A 203 -19.66 18.81 -24.65
C GLN A 203 -19.47 20.22 -24.05
N LEU A 204 -18.85 21.12 -24.81
CA LEU A 204 -18.58 22.49 -24.40
C LEU A 204 -19.54 23.47 -25.07
N HIS A 205 -20.28 24.22 -24.25
CA HIS A 205 -21.22 25.24 -24.69
C HIS A 205 -20.56 26.60 -24.86
N ASP A 206 -20.98 27.32 -25.91
CA ASP A 206 -20.51 28.67 -26.26
C ASP A 206 -18.98 28.78 -26.27
N THR A 207 -18.34 27.93 -27.07
CA THR A 207 -16.89 27.71 -27.04
C THR A 207 -16.29 27.93 -28.42
N THR A 208 -15.20 28.70 -28.50
CA THR A 208 -14.44 28.94 -29.75
C THR A 208 -13.60 27.71 -30.13
N ASP A 209 -13.17 27.63 -31.40
CA ASP A 209 -12.28 26.56 -31.86
C ASP A 209 -10.96 26.52 -31.06
N GLU A 210 -10.45 27.67 -30.63
CA GLU A 210 -9.22 27.74 -29.82
C GLU A 210 -9.44 27.18 -28.41
N GLN A 211 -10.55 27.54 -27.78
CA GLN A 211 -10.93 27.04 -26.46
C GLN A 211 -11.19 25.54 -26.50
N TRP A 212 -11.88 25.05 -27.54
CA TRP A 212 -12.08 23.63 -27.78
C TRP A 212 -10.74 22.88 -27.90
N ALA A 213 -9.82 23.41 -28.70
CA ALA A 213 -8.49 22.82 -28.86
C ALA A 213 -7.69 22.82 -27.56
N ALA A 214 -7.80 23.89 -26.75
CA ALA A 214 -7.16 23.99 -25.45
C ALA A 214 -7.70 22.95 -24.46
N ALA A 215 -9.02 22.78 -24.38
CA ALA A 215 -9.63 21.77 -23.52
C ALA A 215 -9.22 20.34 -23.91
N ARG A 216 -9.24 20.04 -25.21
CA ARG A 216 -8.79 18.74 -25.73
C ARG A 216 -7.32 18.48 -25.40
N LYS A 217 -6.46 19.47 -25.58
CA LYS A 217 -5.04 19.39 -25.26
C LYS A 217 -4.83 19.11 -23.77
N LEU A 218 -5.49 19.88 -22.90
CA LEU A 218 -5.38 19.73 -21.45
C LEU A 218 -5.77 18.32 -20.99
N LEU A 219 -6.93 17.82 -21.41
CA LEU A 219 -7.40 16.48 -21.02
C LEU A 219 -6.48 15.35 -21.52
N THR A 220 -5.92 15.52 -22.72
CA THR A 220 -4.94 14.57 -23.28
C THR A 220 -3.63 14.59 -22.50
N GLU A 221 -3.15 15.78 -22.13
CA GLU A 221 -1.89 15.95 -21.38
C GLU A 221 -1.95 15.36 -19.97
N VAL A 222 -3.12 15.39 -19.33
CA VAL A 222 -3.32 14.80 -18.00
C VAL A 222 -3.73 13.31 -18.05
N GLY A 223 -3.78 12.71 -19.25
CA GLY A 223 -4.01 11.28 -19.42
C GLY A 223 -5.48 10.83 -19.45
N ILE A 224 -6.45 11.74 -19.50
CA ILE A 224 -7.88 11.39 -19.55
C ILE A 224 -8.26 11.01 -20.99
N ALA A 225 -8.91 9.85 -21.16
CA ALA A 225 -9.43 9.39 -22.44
C ALA A 225 -10.72 10.14 -22.83
N ALA A 226 -10.57 11.40 -23.26
CA ALA A 226 -11.67 12.31 -23.55
C ALA A 226 -11.91 12.55 -25.06
N THR A 227 -13.19 12.63 -25.44
CA THR A 227 -13.65 13.20 -26.71
C THR A 227 -14.32 14.54 -26.42
N VAL A 228 -13.69 15.65 -26.83
CA VAL A 228 -14.23 17.01 -26.64
C VAL A 228 -14.97 17.45 -27.90
N MET A 229 -16.14 18.05 -27.75
CA MET A 229 -17.00 18.50 -28.84
C MET A 229 -17.78 19.77 -28.49
N HIS A 230 -18.19 20.53 -29.51
CA HIS A 230 -19.08 21.68 -29.33
C HIS A 230 -20.50 21.21 -29.05
N SER A 231 -21.22 21.92 -28.19
CA SER A 231 -22.66 21.71 -28.03
C SER A 231 -23.44 22.24 -29.22
N ASP A 232 -24.63 21.69 -29.47
CA ASP A 232 -25.60 22.34 -30.34
C ASP A 232 -25.98 23.72 -29.74
N PRO A 233 -25.76 24.84 -30.45
CA PRO A 233 -26.08 26.17 -29.95
C PRO A 233 -27.58 26.44 -29.89
N SER A 234 -28.43 25.61 -30.52
CA SER A 234 -29.89 25.75 -30.45
C SER A 234 -30.50 25.14 -29.20
N LEU A 235 -29.75 24.29 -28.48
CA LEU A 235 -30.21 23.65 -27.26
C LEU A 235 -29.85 24.48 -26.03
N ASP A 236 -30.81 24.61 -25.13
CA ASP A 236 -30.62 25.14 -23.79
C ASP A 236 -29.93 24.11 -22.86
N MET A 237 -29.76 24.43 -21.57
CA MET A 237 -29.05 23.55 -20.63
C MET A 237 -29.71 22.15 -20.50
N PRO A 238 -31.03 22.02 -20.28
CA PRO A 238 -31.70 20.72 -20.23
C PRO A 238 -31.57 19.94 -21.54
N GLY A 239 -31.72 20.62 -22.68
CA GLY A 239 -31.60 19.99 -24.00
C GLY A 239 -30.22 19.40 -24.23
N ARG A 240 -29.16 20.16 -23.92
CA ARG A 240 -27.76 19.70 -24.03
C ARG A 240 -27.46 18.49 -23.16
N TYR A 241 -28.07 18.39 -21.98
CA TYR A 241 -27.92 17.22 -21.12
C TYR A 241 -28.52 15.97 -21.77
N VAL A 242 -29.75 16.06 -22.29
CA VAL A 242 -30.43 14.94 -22.97
C VAL A 242 -29.74 14.57 -24.29
N ASP A 243 -29.19 15.55 -25.00
CA ASP A 243 -28.39 15.37 -26.23
C ASP A 243 -27.11 14.53 -26.02
N LEU A 244 -26.63 14.40 -24.78
CA LEU A 244 -25.54 13.46 -24.48
C LEU A 244 -25.93 12.00 -24.78
N VAL A 245 -27.21 11.62 -24.69
CA VAL A 245 -27.65 10.23 -24.94
C VAL A 245 -27.32 9.75 -26.36
N PRO A 246 -27.76 10.43 -27.45
CA PRO A 246 -27.38 10.04 -28.81
C PRO A 246 -25.88 10.12 -29.05
N ILE A 247 -25.18 11.08 -28.45
CA ILE A 247 -23.73 11.24 -28.57
C ILE A 247 -22.99 10.04 -27.95
N LEU A 248 -23.32 9.67 -26.72
CA LEU A 248 -22.71 8.54 -26.01
C LEU A 248 -23.00 7.22 -26.73
N TYR A 249 -24.21 7.04 -27.26
CA TYR A 249 -24.58 5.85 -28.00
C TYR A 249 -23.85 5.72 -29.34
N SER A 250 -23.70 6.83 -30.08
CA SER A 250 -23.01 6.85 -31.37
C SER A 250 -21.49 6.86 -31.25
N HIS A 251 -20.95 7.05 -30.04
CA HIS A 251 -19.51 7.15 -29.81
C HIS A 251 -18.76 5.91 -30.32
N PRO A 252 -17.61 6.05 -31.02
CA PRO A 252 -16.88 4.91 -31.60
C PRO A 252 -16.44 3.84 -30.60
N SER A 253 -16.24 4.21 -29.33
CA SER A 253 -15.87 3.27 -28.27
C SER A 253 -17.06 2.50 -27.68
N ARG A 254 -18.32 2.91 -27.95
CA ARG A 254 -19.55 2.32 -27.39
C ARG A 254 -19.64 0.79 -27.49
N PRO A 255 -19.15 0.09 -28.53
CA PRO A 255 -19.14 -1.38 -28.55
C PRO A 255 -18.43 -2.06 -27.38
N LYS A 256 -17.52 -1.36 -26.69
CA LYS A 256 -16.81 -1.86 -25.51
C LYS A 256 -17.41 -1.35 -24.19
N ARG A 257 -18.43 -0.48 -24.24
CA ARG A 257 -19.04 0.17 -23.08
C ARG A 257 -20.32 -0.55 -22.70
N LYS A 258 -20.45 -0.91 -21.43
CA LYS A 258 -21.65 -1.55 -20.87
C LYS A 258 -22.59 -0.54 -20.23
N TYR A 259 -22.06 0.57 -19.71
CA TYR A 259 -22.84 1.62 -19.08
C TYR A 259 -22.42 2.98 -19.63
N LEU A 260 -23.42 3.79 -19.97
CA LEU A 260 -23.29 5.18 -20.39
C LEU A 260 -23.80 6.05 -19.24
N ALA A 261 -22.98 6.97 -18.77
CA ALA A 261 -23.30 7.79 -17.60
C ALA A 261 -23.45 9.25 -18.02
N LEU A 262 -24.53 9.91 -17.60
CA LEU A 262 -24.69 11.36 -17.69
C LEU A 262 -24.44 11.93 -16.31
N ILE A 263 -23.48 12.85 -16.20
CA ILE A 263 -23.03 13.40 -14.91
C ILE A 263 -22.85 14.92 -15.03
N ASP A 264 -22.84 15.59 -13.89
CA ASP A 264 -22.50 17.01 -13.80
C ASP A 264 -20.96 17.18 -13.74
N ASP A 265 -20.47 18.39 -14.00
CA ASP A 265 -19.04 18.66 -14.04
C ASP A 265 -18.38 18.66 -12.65
N ASP A 266 -19.16 18.84 -11.58
CA ASP A 266 -18.77 18.71 -10.18
C ASP A 266 -19.19 17.37 -9.55
N THR A 267 -19.32 16.30 -10.35
CA THR A 267 -19.46 14.92 -9.87
C THR A 267 -18.09 14.24 -9.69
N PHE A 268 -17.90 13.54 -8.56
CA PHE A 268 -16.70 12.78 -8.25
C PHE A 268 -17.00 11.34 -7.84
N PHE A 269 -16.23 10.36 -8.31
CA PHE A 269 -16.38 8.95 -7.96
C PHE A 269 -15.20 8.48 -7.08
N PRO A 270 -15.33 8.42 -5.75
CA PRO A 270 -14.23 8.08 -4.83
C PRO A 270 -13.84 6.60 -4.84
N SER A 271 -14.63 5.73 -5.47
CA SER A 271 -14.36 4.29 -5.56
C SER A 271 -14.94 3.70 -6.85
N LEU A 272 -14.23 3.80 -7.99
CA LEU A 272 -14.72 3.25 -9.26
C LEU A 272 -14.83 1.74 -9.24
N GLY A 273 -13.91 1.04 -8.57
CA GLY A 273 -13.98 -0.41 -8.42
C GLY A 273 -15.25 -0.83 -7.68
N ALA A 274 -15.64 -0.07 -6.66
CA ALA A 274 -16.90 -0.29 -5.94
C ALA A 274 -18.12 0.05 -6.80
N LEU A 275 -18.09 1.15 -7.57
CA LEU A 275 -19.16 1.53 -8.48
C LEU A 275 -19.41 0.44 -9.53
N MET A 276 -18.36 -0.02 -10.20
CA MET A 276 -18.47 -1.06 -11.22
C MET A 276 -19.03 -2.37 -10.65
N LYS A 277 -18.58 -2.74 -9.44
CA LYS A 277 -19.11 -3.92 -8.74
C LYS A 277 -20.62 -3.82 -8.52
N GLU A 278 -21.14 -2.64 -8.18
CA GLU A 278 -22.58 -2.43 -8.03
C GLU A 278 -23.31 -2.42 -9.38
N LEU A 279 -22.72 -1.80 -10.41
CA LEU A 279 -23.29 -1.78 -11.76
C LEU A 279 -23.38 -3.18 -12.37
N HIS A 280 -22.42 -4.07 -12.09
CA HIS A 280 -22.42 -5.47 -12.56
C HIS A 280 -23.56 -6.32 -12.01
N ASN A 281 -24.32 -5.84 -11.03
CA ASN A 281 -25.56 -6.48 -10.60
C ASN A 281 -26.71 -6.30 -11.61
N TYR A 282 -26.58 -5.36 -12.56
CA TYR A 282 -27.56 -5.10 -13.61
C TYR A 282 -27.10 -5.73 -14.94
N ASP A 283 -28.03 -6.37 -15.64
CA ASP A 283 -27.77 -7.00 -16.94
C ASP A 283 -27.58 -5.93 -18.04
N PRO A 284 -26.37 -5.75 -18.60
CA PRO A 284 -26.07 -4.68 -19.56
C PRO A 284 -26.81 -4.84 -20.90
N GLU A 285 -27.33 -6.03 -21.20
CA GLU A 285 -28.08 -6.32 -22.43
C GLU A 285 -29.58 -5.98 -22.30
N LYS A 286 -30.04 -5.56 -21.12
CA LYS A 286 -31.39 -5.07 -20.88
C LYS A 286 -31.43 -3.56 -20.77
N GLU A 287 -32.61 -2.98 -20.96
CA GLU A 287 -32.86 -1.55 -20.74
C GLU A 287 -32.85 -1.26 -19.24
N ASN A 288 -31.77 -0.64 -18.75
CA ASN A 288 -31.65 -0.25 -17.35
C ASN A 288 -31.49 1.27 -17.26
N TYR A 289 -32.33 1.88 -16.42
CA TYR A 289 -32.23 3.26 -16.00
C TYR A 289 -31.82 3.26 -14.52
N ILE A 290 -30.56 3.55 -14.22
CA ILE A 290 -29.95 3.36 -12.89
C ILE A 290 -29.52 4.71 -12.33
N GLY A 291 -29.82 4.96 -11.06
CA GLY A 291 -29.41 6.18 -10.37
C GLY A 291 -29.99 6.26 -8.97
N THR A 292 -29.91 7.43 -8.35
CA THR A 292 -30.41 7.67 -6.99
C THR A 292 -31.39 8.83 -6.95
N LEU A 293 -32.17 8.86 -5.87
CA LEU A 293 -33.02 9.98 -5.51
C LEU A 293 -32.17 11.05 -4.81
N THR A 294 -32.59 12.32 -4.87
CA THR A 294 -32.00 13.39 -4.05
C THR A 294 -32.26 13.15 -2.56
N GLU A 295 -31.33 13.59 -1.70
CA GLU A 295 -31.56 13.65 -0.25
C GLU A 295 -32.61 14.72 0.14
N ARG A 296 -33.00 15.60 -0.81
CA ARG A 296 -34.13 16.56 -0.69
C ARG A 296 -35.49 15.90 -0.92
N VAL A 297 -36.01 15.25 0.11
CA VAL A 297 -37.32 14.60 0.07
C VAL A 297 -38.45 15.57 -0.34
N ASP A 298 -38.34 16.85 0.02
CA ASP A 298 -39.26 17.89 -0.40
C ASP A 298 -39.28 18.11 -1.92
N PHE A 299 -38.14 17.98 -2.61
CA PHE A 299 -38.09 18.05 -4.07
C PHE A 299 -38.81 16.85 -4.69
N ILE A 300 -38.56 15.65 -4.16
CA ILE A 300 -39.26 14.43 -4.61
C ILE A 300 -40.78 14.58 -4.46
N MET A 301 -41.24 15.13 -3.33
CA MET A 301 -42.65 15.31 -3.03
C MET A 301 -43.30 16.44 -3.85
N HIS A 302 -42.60 17.56 -4.03
CA HIS A 302 -43.04 18.68 -4.85
C HIS A 302 -43.17 18.25 -6.32
N ASP A 303 -42.15 17.59 -6.83
CA ASP A 303 -42.08 17.20 -8.24
C ASP A 303 -42.89 15.95 -8.54
N ARG A 304 -43.18 15.11 -7.53
CA ARG A 304 -43.91 13.84 -7.67
C ARG A 304 -43.24 12.89 -8.67
N VAL A 305 -41.91 12.90 -8.66
CA VAL A 305 -41.05 12.23 -9.64
C VAL A 305 -39.93 11.48 -8.90
N PRO A 306 -39.95 10.15 -8.84
CA PRO A 306 -38.81 9.35 -8.40
C PRO A 306 -37.82 9.16 -9.56
N MET A 307 -37.09 10.22 -9.91
CA MET A 307 -36.07 10.19 -10.99
C MET A 307 -34.66 9.95 -10.47
N ALA A 308 -33.77 9.50 -11.36
CA ALA A 308 -32.35 9.61 -11.12
C ALA A 308 -31.95 11.07 -11.30
N TYR A 309 -31.29 11.64 -10.29
CA TYR A 309 -30.77 13.00 -10.38
C TYR A 309 -29.37 13.02 -11.01
N GLY A 310 -29.08 14.03 -11.83
CA GLY A 310 -27.86 14.11 -12.66
C GLY A 310 -26.55 14.18 -11.86
N GLY A 311 -26.54 14.91 -10.75
CA GLY A 311 -25.33 15.21 -9.99
C GLY A 311 -24.60 14.01 -9.37
N ALA A 312 -25.33 12.96 -8.99
CA ALA A 312 -24.81 11.69 -8.50
C ALA A 312 -24.55 10.67 -9.63
N GLY A 313 -24.92 11.03 -10.85
CA GLY A 313 -24.78 10.23 -12.06
C GLY A 313 -26.02 9.42 -12.43
N VAL A 314 -26.45 9.58 -13.68
CA VAL A 314 -27.50 8.80 -14.33
C VAL A 314 -26.86 7.77 -15.24
N PHE A 315 -26.99 6.49 -14.90
CA PHE A 315 -26.41 5.39 -15.66
C PHE A 315 -27.48 4.69 -16.50
N ILE A 316 -27.25 4.62 -17.81
CA ILE A 316 -28.10 3.91 -18.76
C ILE A 316 -27.32 2.86 -19.53
N THR A 317 -27.97 1.76 -19.87
CA THR A 317 -27.36 0.74 -20.74
C THR A 317 -27.55 1.06 -22.22
N PRO A 318 -26.70 0.55 -23.12
CA PRO A 318 -26.83 0.77 -24.55
C PRO A 318 -28.22 0.44 -25.15
N PRO A 319 -28.93 -0.62 -24.72
CA PRO A 319 -30.31 -0.88 -25.17
C PRO A 319 -31.26 0.27 -24.82
N LEU A 320 -31.21 0.79 -23.59
CA LEU A 320 -32.05 1.93 -23.18
C LEU A 320 -31.69 3.17 -24.01
N ALA A 321 -30.41 3.50 -24.12
CA ALA A 321 -29.96 4.65 -24.92
C ALA A 321 -30.46 4.57 -26.37
N LYS A 322 -30.44 3.37 -26.98
CA LYS A 322 -31.01 3.14 -28.31
C LYS A 322 -32.50 3.46 -28.38
N THR A 323 -33.26 3.05 -27.38
CA THR A 323 -34.70 3.33 -27.29
C THR A 323 -34.96 4.83 -27.17
N LEU A 324 -34.22 5.53 -26.30
CA LEU A 324 -34.37 6.97 -26.08
C LEU A 324 -34.12 7.81 -27.34
N ILE A 325 -33.17 7.40 -28.19
CA ILE A 325 -32.89 8.09 -29.47
C ILE A 325 -34.10 8.07 -30.42
N GLY A 326 -34.97 7.06 -30.30
CA GLY A 326 -36.18 6.95 -31.10
C GLY A 326 -37.38 7.71 -30.55
N LEU A 327 -37.24 8.38 -29.41
CA LEU A 327 -38.31 9.09 -28.72
C LEU A 327 -38.23 10.60 -28.94
N PRO A 328 -39.35 11.32 -28.88
CA PRO A 328 -39.42 12.77 -29.06
C PRO A 328 -38.93 13.54 -27.81
N CYS A 329 -37.80 13.14 -27.20
CA CYS A 329 -37.34 13.72 -25.93
C CYS A 329 -36.94 15.19 -26.02
N LEU A 330 -36.57 15.66 -27.22
CA LEU A 330 -36.14 17.04 -27.52
C LEU A 330 -37.08 17.74 -28.50
N ASP A 331 -38.24 17.17 -28.79
CA ASP A 331 -39.23 17.82 -29.66
C ASP A 331 -39.75 19.09 -28.97
N VAL A 332 -39.97 20.14 -29.76
CA VAL A 332 -40.48 21.43 -29.28
C VAL A 332 -41.86 21.70 -29.86
N ASP A 333 -42.76 22.27 -29.04
CA ASP A 333 -44.04 22.76 -29.53
C ASP A 333 -43.79 24.00 -30.39
N PRO A 334 -44.13 23.99 -31.69
CA PRO A 334 -43.91 25.13 -32.57
C PRO A 334 -44.65 26.42 -32.14
N ALA A 335 -45.68 26.31 -31.31
CA ALA A 335 -46.46 27.44 -30.82
C ALA A 335 -45.84 28.14 -29.61
N THR A 336 -45.16 27.40 -28.72
CA THR A 336 -44.55 27.95 -27.49
C THR A 336 -43.03 28.05 -27.57
N GLY A 337 -42.39 27.24 -28.43
CA GLY A 337 -40.93 27.08 -28.48
C GLY A 337 -40.36 26.29 -27.30
N GLU A 338 -41.22 25.72 -26.45
CA GLU A 338 -40.82 24.89 -25.29
C GLU A 338 -40.80 23.41 -25.68
N TYR A 339 -40.00 22.61 -24.97
CA TYR A 339 -40.01 21.16 -25.17
C TYR A 339 -41.41 20.56 -24.89
N THR A 340 -41.81 19.58 -25.69
CA THR A 340 -43.06 18.83 -25.48
C THR A 340 -43.01 18.03 -24.19
N GLU A 341 -41.81 17.65 -23.76
CA GLU A 341 -41.55 17.07 -22.45
C GLU A 341 -41.28 18.17 -21.41
N SER A 342 -41.91 18.07 -20.24
CA SER A 342 -41.75 19.07 -19.19
C SER A 342 -40.44 18.86 -18.42
N GLY A 343 -39.56 19.86 -18.35
CA GLY A 343 -38.39 19.81 -17.46
C GLY A 343 -37.47 21.02 -17.61
N PHE A 344 -37.25 21.77 -16.52
CA PHE A 344 -36.30 22.89 -16.50
C PHE A 344 -34.86 22.45 -16.20
N GLN A 345 -34.66 21.17 -15.89
CA GLN A 345 -33.37 20.51 -15.67
C GLN A 345 -33.25 19.29 -16.58
N GLY A 346 -32.02 18.92 -16.94
CA GLY A 346 -31.74 17.86 -17.91
C GLY A 346 -32.18 16.46 -17.47
N ASP A 347 -31.91 16.10 -16.23
CA ASP A 347 -32.35 14.84 -15.61
C ASP A 347 -33.88 14.73 -15.53
N ARG A 348 -34.55 15.85 -15.24
CA ARG A 348 -36.01 15.95 -15.25
C ARG A 348 -36.59 15.76 -16.64
N LEU A 349 -36.04 16.46 -17.64
CA LEU A 349 -36.45 16.31 -19.04
C LEU A 349 -36.28 14.86 -19.52
N LEU A 350 -35.14 14.25 -19.20
CA LEU A 350 -34.85 12.85 -19.50
C LEU A 350 -35.84 11.89 -18.83
N TYR A 351 -36.12 12.09 -17.54
CA TYR A 351 -37.07 11.26 -16.81
C TYR A 351 -38.48 11.34 -17.40
N HIS A 352 -38.97 12.55 -17.72
CA HIS A 352 -40.30 12.72 -18.28
C HIS A 352 -40.41 12.03 -19.65
N CYS A 353 -39.37 12.11 -20.49
CA CYS A 353 -39.33 11.36 -21.73
C CYS A 353 -39.42 9.83 -21.49
N ILE A 354 -38.62 9.29 -20.56
CA ILE A 354 -38.65 7.85 -20.21
C ILE A 354 -40.04 7.45 -19.72
N LYS A 355 -40.59 8.20 -18.77
CA LYS A 355 -41.88 7.90 -18.13
C LYS A 355 -43.05 7.97 -19.09
N ASN A 356 -43.09 8.97 -19.95
CA ASN A 356 -44.24 9.23 -20.82
C ASN A 356 -44.31 8.27 -22.01
N HIS A 357 -43.15 7.75 -22.45
CA HIS A 357 -43.06 6.95 -23.68
C HIS A 357 -42.63 5.50 -23.47
N THR A 358 -42.23 5.10 -22.26
CA THR A 358 -41.78 3.74 -21.95
C THR A 358 -42.40 3.19 -20.66
N SER A 359 -42.26 1.88 -20.43
CA SER A 359 -42.61 1.24 -19.14
C SER A 359 -41.41 1.12 -18.18
N ILE A 360 -40.28 1.74 -18.51
CA ILE A 360 -39.03 1.58 -17.76
C ILE A 360 -39.09 2.43 -16.49
N THR A 361 -38.64 1.86 -15.38
CA THR A 361 -38.63 2.52 -14.06
C THR A 361 -37.20 2.64 -13.55
N LEU A 362 -37.00 3.58 -12.62
CA LEU A 362 -35.71 3.78 -11.97
C LEU A 362 -35.27 2.54 -11.18
N ASN A 363 -34.10 2.02 -11.51
CA ASN A 363 -33.33 1.10 -10.69
C ASN A 363 -32.55 1.92 -9.65
N TYR A 364 -33.07 1.95 -8.42
CA TYR A 364 -32.52 2.75 -7.34
C TYR A 364 -31.18 2.18 -6.81
N LEU A 365 -30.14 3.03 -6.79
CA LEU A 365 -28.80 2.73 -6.28
C LEU A 365 -28.45 3.70 -5.13
N PRO A 366 -28.69 3.34 -3.86
CA PRO A 366 -28.68 4.26 -2.70
C PRO A 366 -27.32 4.84 -2.31
N ARG A 367 -26.22 4.29 -2.82
CA ARG A 367 -24.86 4.74 -2.48
C ARG A 367 -24.32 5.81 -3.44
N LEU A 368 -25.06 6.14 -4.49
CA LEU A 368 -24.85 7.38 -5.21
C LEU A 368 -25.46 8.51 -4.36
N ASN A 369 -24.73 9.60 -4.18
CA ASN A 369 -25.12 10.74 -3.35
C ASN A 369 -25.09 12.04 -4.16
N GLN A 370 -26.16 12.84 -4.04
CA GLN A 370 -26.22 14.19 -4.62
C GLN A 370 -25.61 15.21 -3.68
N LEU A 371 -25.72 14.97 -2.36
CA LEU A 371 -25.28 15.90 -1.33
C LEU A 371 -25.93 17.27 -1.49
N ASP A 372 -27.24 17.27 -1.75
CA ASP A 372 -28.08 18.47 -1.89
C ASP A 372 -28.36 19.12 -0.52
N GLN A 373 -27.29 19.47 0.20
CA GLN A 373 -27.28 20.00 1.55
C GLN A 373 -26.43 21.27 1.64
N TRP A 374 -26.77 22.15 2.56
CA TRP A 374 -26.09 23.43 2.78
C TRP A 374 -25.31 23.41 4.09
N GLY A 375 -24.25 24.21 4.14
CA GLY A 375 -23.46 24.43 5.36
C GLY A 375 -22.30 23.44 5.53
N ASP A 376 -22.08 22.99 6.76
CA ASP A 376 -20.93 22.16 7.14
C ASP A 376 -21.20 20.68 6.82
N ALA A 377 -20.57 20.17 5.77
CA ALA A 377 -20.73 18.78 5.32
C ALA A 377 -19.90 17.77 6.12
N SER A 378 -19.15 18.18 7.15
CA SER A 378 -18.26 17.29 7.92
C SER A 378 -18.99 16.07 8.48
N GLY A 379 -20.25 16.21 8.89
CA GLY A 379 -21.05 15.10 9.37
C GLY A 379 -21.17 13.95 8.38
N PHE A 380 -21.30 14.24 7.07
CA PHE A 380 -21.38 13.24 6.02
C PHE A 380 -20.03 12.53 5.83
N TYR A 381 -18.95 13.29 5.65
CA TYR A 381 -17.61 12.74 5.41
C TYR A 381 -17.03 12.01 6.63
N GLU A 382 -17.44 12.39 7.84
CA GLU A 382 -17.08 11.75 9.11
C GLU A 382 -18.09 10.67 9.56
N ALA A 383 -19.02 10.24 8.69
CA ALA A 383 -19.96 9.18 9.02
C ALA A 383 -19.35 7.77 8.90
N GLY A 384 -18.22 7.63 8.19
CA GLY A 384 -17.63 6.33 7.89
C GLY A 384 -18.32 5.57 6.76
N HIS A 385 -19.18 6.24 5.98
CA HIS A 385 -19.85 5.65 4.81
C HIS A 385 -18.87 5.46 3.64
N GLN A 386 -19.24 4.60 2.68
CA GLN A 386 -18.49 4.43 1.43
C GLN A 386 -19.36 4.93 0.26
N PRO A 387 -19.41 6.25 0.02
CA PRO A 387 -20.16 6.83 -1.10
C PRO A 387 -19.59 6.33 -2.43
N LEU A 388 -20.44 6.19 -3.43
CA LEU A 388 -20.05 5.88 -4.81
C LEU A 388 -19.90 7.15 -5.65
N SER A 389 -20.63 8.20 -5.33
CA SER A 389 -20.49 9.52 -5.92
C SER A 389 -20.51 10.60 -4.86
N LEU A 390 -19.87 11.74 -5.15
CA LEU A 390 -19.97 12.99 -4.42
C LEU A 390 -20.35 14.08 -5.42
N HIS A 391 -21.09 15.07 -4.97
CA HIS A 391 -21.54 16.17 -5.82
C HIS A 391 -21.65 17.46 -5.00
N HIS A 392 -21.73 18.62 -5.67
CA HIS A 392 -21.87 19.97 -5.09
C HIS A 392 -20.81 20.41 -4.07
N TYR A 393 -19.67 19.70 -3.98
CA TYR A 393 -18.54 20.01 -3.10
C TYR A 393 -17.76 21.28 -3.47
N LYS A 394 -18.25 22.06 -4.45
CA LYS A 394 -17.72 23.35 -4.90
C LYS A 394 -18.74 24.50 -4.81
N SER A 395 -19.98 24.23 -4.41
CA SER A 395 -21.09 25.16 -4.59
C SER A 395 -22.00 25.22 -3.37
N TRP A 396 -22.60 24.10 -2.95
CA TRP A 396 -23.53 24.06 -1.82
C TRP A 396 -22.79 23.81 -0.51
N HIS A 397 -21.75 23.00 -0.57
CA HIS A 397 -20.73 22.83 0.46
C HIS A 397 -19.34 22.86 -0.17
N HIS A 398 -18.31 22.94 0.66
CA HIS A 398 -16.93 22.94 0.21
C HIS A 398 -16.21 21.70 0.74
N ALA A 399 -15.66 20.89 -0.16
CA ALA A 399 -14.77 19.78 0.17
C ALA A 399 -13.75 19.57 -0.96
N ASN A 400 -12.63 18.93 -0.65
CA ASN A 400 -11.54 18.69 -1.59
C ASN A 400 -11.36 17.18 -1.85
N PRO A 401 -12.26 16.55 -2.63
CA PRO A 401 -12.20 15.11 -2.85
C PRO A 401 -10.94 14.65 -3.60
N ASP A 402 -10.31 15.52 -4.37
CA ASP A 402 -9.00 15.27 -4.99
C ASP A 402 -7.92 15.00 -3.94
N ILE A 403 -7.87 15.81 -2.89
CA ILE A 403 -6.97 15.64 -1.74
C ILE A 403 -7.39 14.41 -0.94
N SER A 404 -8.68 14.27 -0.61
CA SER A 404 -9.16 13.12 0.16
C SER A 404 -8.88 11.79 -0.52
N HIS A 405 -8.93 11.73 -1.85
CA HIS A 405 -8.67 10.52 -2.61
C HIS A 405 -7.19 10.10 -2.65
N LEU A 406 -6.24 10.94 -2.21
CA LEU A 406 -4.81 10.55 -2.17
C LEU A 406 -4.57 9.32 -1.30
N VAL A 407 -5.30 9.17 -0.19
CA VAL A 407 -5.12 8.00 0.71
C VAL A 407 -5.40 6.66 0.01
N SER A 408 -6.20 6.65 -1.06
CA SER A 408 -6.45 5.44 -1.87
C SER A 408 -5.17 4.90 -2.52
N ASP A 409 -4.17 5.74 -2.79
CA ASP A 409 -2.86 5.29 -3.33
C ASP A 409 -2.09 4.45 -2.30
N ALA A 410 -2.29 4.69 -1.01
CA ALA A 410 -1.64 3.95 0.07
C ALA A 410 -2.40 2.67 0.47
N CYS A 411 -3.73 2.74 0.57
CA CYS A 411 -4.55 1.67 1.17
C CYS A 411 -5.69 1.09 0.30
N GLY A 412 -5.83 1.54 -0.95
CA GLY A 412 -6.89 1.13 -1.86
C GLY A 412 -8.21 1.88 -1.65
N GLU A 413 -9.11 1.83 -2.62
CA GLU A 413 -10.33 2.66 -2.65
C GLU A 413 -11.27 2.46 -1.44
N ALA A 414 -11.23 1.32 -0.76
CA ALA A 414 -12.10 1.09 0.41
C ALA A 414 -11.69 1.93 1.63
N CYS A 415 -10.45 2.42 1.72
CA CYS A 415 -10.01 3.14 2.91
C CYS A 415 -10.40 4.62 2.94
N ILE A 416 -10.83 5.20 1.81
CA ILE A 416 -11.29 6.59 1.78
C ILE A 416 -12.53 6.75 2.66
N PHE A 417 -12.55 7.81 3.47
CA PHE A 417 -13.58 8.13 4.47
C PHE A 417 -13.84 7.02 5.50
N GLN A 418 -13.02 5.96 5.56
CA GLN A 418 -13.10 4.98 6.65
C GLN A 418 -12.65 5.65 7.94
N ARG A 419 -13.36 5.38 9.04
CA ARG A 419 -13.01 5.92 10.35
C ARG A 419 -12.09 5.01 11.13
N PHE A 420 -11.08 5.60 11.74
CA PHE A 420 -10.17 4.94 12.67
C PHE A 420 -10.21 5.67 14.02
N GLY A 421 -10.70 4.98 15.04
CA GLY A 421 -10.69 5.46 16.42
C GLY A 421 -9.38 5.12 17.11
N PHE A 422 -8.85 6.02 17.91
CA PHE A 422 -7.63 5.86 18.69
C PHE A 422 -7.96 6.07 20.17
N ASP A 423 -7.99 4.96 20.92
CA ASP A 423 -8.40 4.89 22.32
C ASP A 423 -7.16 4.72 23.24
N GLY A 424 -6.29 5.73 23.28
CA GLY A 424 -5.14 5.78 24.18
C GLY A 424 -5.53 5.95 25.68
N PRO A 425 -4.57 5.85 26.61
CA PRO A 425 -4.82 5.93 28.07
C PRO A 425 -5.27 7.31 28.59
N GLY A 426 -5.44 8.32 27.72
CA GLY A 426 -5.96 9.64 28.06
C GLY A 426 -7.49 9.73 28.09
N ALA A 427 -8.01 10.84 28.63
CA ALA A 427 -9.46 11.13 28.59
C ALA A 427 -9.95 11.49 27.18
N SER A 428 -9.05 11.95 26.32
CA SER A 428 -9.36 12.44 24.97
C SER A 428 -9.25 11.33 23.93
N LYS A 429 -10.30 11.18 23.11
CA LYS A 429 -10.35 10.17 22.03
C LYS A 429 -10.11 10.84 20.69
N TRP A 430 -9.35 10.19 19.81
CA TRP A 430 -9.13 10.69 18.45
C TRP A 430 -9.84 9.82 17.43
N VAL A 431 -10.39 10.43 16.39
CA VAL A 431 -11.01 9.74 15.25
C VAL A 431 -10.48 10.33 13.96
N LEU A 432 -9.81 9.52 13.16
CA LEU A 432 -9.41 9.85 11.80
C LEU A 432 -10.52 9.44 10.83
N ALA A 433 -11.14 10.41 10.15
CA ALA A 433 -11.91 10.17 8.93
C ALA A 433 -10.93 10.22 7.75
N ASN A 434 -10.44 9.06 7.34
CA ASN A 434 -9.25 8.95 6.49
C ASN A 434 -9.38 9.73 5.17
N GLY A 435 -8.47 10.69 4.97
CA GLY A 435 -8.46 11.60 3.81
C GLY A 435 -9.29 12.89 3.99
N TYR A 436 -10.14 13.00 5.02
CA TYR A 436 -11.01 14.16 5.22
C TYR A 436 -10.65 14.98 6.46
N SER A 437 -10.70 14.37 7.64
CA SER A 437 -10.48 15.09 8.89
C SER A 437 -9.89 14.21 9.98
N LEU A 438 -9.33 14.88 10.97
CA LEU A 438 -8.93 14.28 12.23
C LEU A 438 -9.67 15.01 13.35
N ALA A 439 -10.42 14.29 14.18
CA ALA A 439 -11.22 14.85 15.25
C ALA A 439 -10.71 14.37 16.62
N GLU A 440 -10.48 15.31 17.54
CA GLU A 440 -10.26 15.07 18.95
C GLU A 440 -11.56 15.29 19.72
N TYR A 441 -11.84 14.40 20.68
CA TYR A 441 -12.94 14.50 21.62
C TYR A 441 -12.37 14.61 23.03
N PRO A 442 -12.12 15.83 23.54
CA PRO A 442 -11.33 16.05 24.75
C PRO A 442 -11.90 15.37 26.00
N THR A 443 -13.23 15.26 26.09
CA THR A 443 -13.97 14.66 27.21
C THR A 443 -14.40 13.21 26.95
N GLY A 444 -13.92 12.60 25.86
CA GLY A 444 -14.33 11.29 25.40
C GLY A 444 -15.60 11.32 24.54
N ILE A 445 -16.01 10.13 24.10
CA ILE A 445 -17.19 9.94 23.23
C ILE A 445 -18.29 9.26 24.06
N HIS A 446 -19.39 9.98 24.31
CA HIS A 446 -20.52 9.49 25.13
C HIS A 446 -21.84 9.40 24.36
N TRP A 447 -21.77 9.40 23.02
CA TRP A 447 -22.90 9.32 22.11
C TRP A 447 -22.68 8.25 21.05
N ASP A 448 -23.74 7.93 20.32
CA ASP A 448 -23.74 6.91 19.28
C ASP A 448 -23.01 7.40 18.01
N MET A 449 -21.79 6.93 17.81
CA MET A 449 -20.97 7.25 16.64
C MET A 449 -21.43 6.56 15.36
N THR A 450 -22.39 5.64 15.41
CA THR A 450 -22.99 5.06 14.20
C THR A 450 -23.95 6.03 13.51
N LYS A 451 -24.41 7.07 14.23
CA LYS A 451 -25.24 8.14 13.68
C LYS A 451 -24.40 9.24 13.07
N MET A 452 -24.84 9.68 11.90
CA MET A 452 -24.26 10.84 11.20
C MET A 452 -24.47 12.11 12.04
N GLU A 453 -23.43 12.95 12.14
CA GLU A 453 -23.51 14.21 12.87
C GLU A 453 -24.31 15.24 12.07
N GLY A 454 -25.41 15.77 12.63
CA GLY A 454 -26.22 16.79 11.96
C GLY A 454 -25.51 18.15 11.98
N THR A 455 -24.59 18.36 11.04
CA THR A 455 -23.75 19.57 10.88
C THR A 455 -24.23 20.47 9.75
N PHE A 456 -25.10 19.95 8.88
CA PHE A 456 -25.66 20.60 7.71
C PHE A 456 -27.19 20.72 7.80
N ASP A 457 -27.77 21.51 6.90
CA ASP A 457 -29.22 21.69 6.76
C ASP A 457 -29.66 21.74 5.28
N LEU A 458 -30.93 22.07 5.02
CA LEU A 458 -31.50 22.15 3.67
C LEU A 458 -31.56 23.58 3.09
N GLY A 459 -30.91 24.55 3.75
CA GLY A 459 -30.88 25.96 3.34
C GLY A 459 -32.16 26.74 3.63
N ASP A 460 -33.10 26.19 4.40
CA ASP A 460 -34.40 26.77 4.72
C ASP A 460 -34.48 27.30 6.17
N ALA A 461 -33.41 27.94 6.66
CA ALA A 461 -33.18 28.39 8.05
C ALA A 461 -34.38 29.06 8.76
N GLY A 462 -35.33 29.66 8.02
CA GLY A 462 -36.56 30.25 8.57
C GLY A 462 -37.79 29.31 8.70
N SER A 463 -37.68 28.02 8.40
CA SER A 463 -38.75 27.03 8.46
C SER A 463 -38.83 26.35 9.84
N TRP A 464 -40.02 25.90 10.26
CA TRP A 464 -40.18 25.08 11.47
C TRP A 464 -39.48 23.72 11.39
N ALA A 465 -39.03 23.34 10.20
CA ALA A 465 -38.31 22.11 9.88
C ALA A 465 -36.84 22.36 9.52
N SER A 466 -36.24 23.49 9.89
CA SER A 466 -34.80 23.72 9.72
C SER A 466 -33.99 22.99 10.81
N GLY A 467 -32.97 22.22 10.40
CA GLY A 467 -32.00 21.59 11.31
C GLY A 467 -32.18 20.08 11.57
N LYS A 468 -31.59 19.62 12.68
CA LYS A 468 -31.30 18.20 13.00
C LYS A 468 -32.52 17.29 13.21
N GLU A 469 -33.69 17.88 13.46
CA GLU A 469 -34.99 17.19 13.64
C GLU A 469 -35.79 17.08 12.35
N ASP A 470 -35.22 17.53 11.24
CA ASP A 470 -35.85 17.46 9.94
C ASP A 470 -36.04 16.00 9.50
N VAL A 471 -37.31 15.58 9.46
CA VAL A 471 -37.72 14.24 9.01
C VAL A 471 -37.26 13.97 7.57
N ARG A 472 -37.06 15.00 6.74
CA ARG A 472 -36.54 14.88 5.37
C ARG A 472 -35.11 14.34 5.39
N LEU A 473 -34.22 14.97 6.16
CA LEU A 473 -32.83 14.52 6.32
C LEU A 473 -32.75 13.17 7.01
N ALA A 474 -33.59 12.94 8.02
CA ALA A 474 -33.64 11.65 8.71
C ALA A 474 -34.10 10.50 7.79
N LEU A 475 -34.94 10.79 6.80
CA LEU A 475 -35.35 9.80 5.79
C LEU A 475 -34.21 9.46 4.82
N ALA A 476 -33.37 10.44 4.48
CA ALA A 476 -32.22 10.25 3.58
C ALA A 476 -31.05 9.53 4.26
N TYR A 477 -30.67 9.96 5.47
CA TYR A 477 -29.44 9.53 6.14
C TYR A 477 -29.67 8.66 7.39
N GLY A 478 -30.91 8.46 7.80
CA GLY A 478 -31.25 7.90 9.10
C GLY A 478 -31.19 8.94 10.22
N ALA A 479 -31.46 8.50 11.46
CA ALA A 479 -31.47 9.40 12.61
C ALA A 479 -30.11 10.08 12.83
N LEU A 480 -30.07 11.41 12.69
CA LEU A 480 -28.88 12.21 12.93
C LEU A 480 -28.61 12.37 14.44
N ARG A 481 -27.35 12.53 14.82
CA ARG A 481 -26.94 12.93 16.19
C ARG A 481 -26.70 14.44 16.26
N GLU A 482 -26.66 14.98 17.48
CA GLU A 482 -26.35 16.38 17.69
C GLU A 482 -24.96 16.76 17.17
N GLY A 483 -24.93 17.81 16.35
CA GLY A 483 -23.70 18.52 15.99
C GLY A 483 -23.02 19.14 17.22
N LEU A 484 -21.69 19.07 17.23
CA LEU A 484 -20.83 19.43 18.36
C LEU A 484 -20.13 20.78 18.20
N SER A 485 -20.40 21.51 17.11
CA SER A 485 -19.89 22.85 16.92
C SER A 485 -20.32 23.78 18.08
N TYR A 486 -19.41 24.65 18.52
CA TYR A 486 -19.54 25.59 19.65
C TYR A 486 -19.70 24.94 21.04
N THR A 487 -19.48 23.61 21.17
CA THR A 487 -19.66 22.91 22.45
C THR A 487 -18.37 22.65 23.22
N GLY A 488 -17.19 22.82 22.59
CA GLY A 488 -15.90 22.40 23.14
C GLY A 488 -15.70 20.87 23.22
N LYS A 489 -16.72 20.06 22.91
CA LYS A 489 -16.67 18.59 23.03
C LYS A 489 -15.95 17.91 21.87
N LYS A 490 -15.70 18.62 20.78
CA LYS A 490 -15.00 18.16 19.57
C LYS A 490 -14.08 19.28 19.08
N ARG A 491 -12.89 18.90 18.60
CA ARG A 491 -11.96 19.75 17.86
C ARG A 491 -11.58 19.02 16.59
N ALA A 492 -11.66 19.65 15.43
CA ALA A 492 -11.37 18.99 14.17
C ALA A 492 -10.29 19.71 13.37
N TRP A 493 -9.43 18.93 12.73
CA TRP A 493 -8.44 19.34 11.75
C TRP A 493 -8.89 18.80 10.39
N GLU A 494 -9.03 19.67 9.41
CA GLU A 494 -9.50 19.31 8.07
C GLU A 494 -8.30 19.15 7.12
N ALA A 495 -8.39 18.19 6.20
CA ALA A 495 -7.36 17.96 5.19
C ALA A 495 -7.21 19.18 4.28
N LEU A 496 -6.04 19.80 4.31
CA LEU A 496 -5.73 21.02 3.55
C LEU A 496 -4.84 20.74 2.34
N GLY A 497 -4.06 19.66 2.39
CA GLY A 497 -3.13 19.27 1.33
C GLY A 497 -2.64 17.86 1.49
N GLY A 498 -2.05 17.33 0.44
CA GLY A 498 -1.38 16.04 0.46
C GLY A 498 -0.56 15.84 -0.80
N ARG A 499 0.32 14.83 -0.76
CA ARG A 499 1.10 14.42 -1.92
C ARG A 499 1.25 12.91 -1.97
N ARG A 500 1.37 12.41 -3.18
CA ARG A 500 1.87 11.06 -3.46
C ARG A 500 3.39 11.14 -3.63
N ARG A 501 4.11 10.37 -2.84
CA ARG A 501 5.55 10.09 -3.02
C ARG A 501 5.72 8.78 -3.80
N ALA A 502 6.97 8.45 -4.09
CA ALA A 502 7.32 7.17 -4.69
C ALA A 502 6.67 5.97 -3.98
N HIS A 503 6.43 4.90 -4.74
CA HIS A 503 5.94 3.61 -4.22
C HIS A 503 4.59 3.63 -3.49
N GLY A 504 3.73 4.62 -3.78
CA GLY A 504 2.40 4.72 -3.18
C GLY A 504 2.42 5.23 -1.73
N VAL A 505 3.52 5.83 -1.30
CA VAL A 505 3.56 6.58 -0.05
C VAL A 505 2.73 7.86 -0.20
N VAL A 506 1.94 8.18 0.81
CA VAL A 506 1.06 9.35 0.83
C VAL A 506 1.35 10.14 2.09
N ASP A 507 1.55 11.45 1.93
CA ASP A 507 1.59 12.40 3.02
C ASP A 507 0.33 13.26 2.97
N MET A 508 -0.33 13.42 4.11
CA MET A 508 -1.54 14.22 4.28
C MET A 508 -1.31 15.29 5.34
N ILE A 509 -1.75 16.51 5.07
CA ILE A 509 -1.66 17.67 5.96
C ILE A 509 -3.06 18.04 6.42
N TYR A 510 -3.29 18.02 7.72
CA TYR A 510 -4.54 18.44 8.35
C TYR A 510 -4.30 19.71 9.17
N VAL A 511 -5.20 20.68 9.07
CA VAL A 511 -5.05 21.98 9.74
C VAL A 511 -6.31 22.33 10.52
N LYS A 512 -6.11 22.85 11.73
CA LYS A 512 -7.12 23.58 12.50
C LYS A 512 -6.64 25.01 12.63
N ARG A 513 -7.43 25.94 12.08
CA ARG A 513 -7.04 27.33 11.98
C ARG A 513 -7.11 28.06 13.32
N ARG A 514 -6.21 29.03 13.53
CA ARG A 514 -6.34 29.94 14.67
C ARG A 514 -7.65 30.73 14.54
N GLY A 515 -8.45 30.76 15.60
CA GLY A 515 -9.76 31.43 15.59
C GLY A 515 -10.89 30.64 14.93
N ASP A 516 -10.75 29.32 14.69
CA ASP A 516 -11.89 28.48 14.31
C ASP A 516 -12.84 28.29 15.52
N HIS A 517 -13.79 29.22 15.67
CA HIS A 517 -14.74 29.26 16.78
C HIS A 517 -15.69 28.05 16.81
N ARG A 518 -15.79 27.25 15.73
CA ARG A 518 -16.61 26.03 15.71
C ARG A 518 -16.22 25.06 16.81
N TRP A 519 -14.98 25.09 17.30
CA TRP A 519 -14.47 24.11 18.27
C TRP A 519 -14.20 24.68 19.66
N VAL A 520 -14.69 25.90 19.93
CA VAL A 520 -14.51 26.60 21.21
C VAL A 520 -15.81 26.52 22.00
N GLY A 521 -15.73 26.04 23.24
CA GLY A 521 -16.86 26.01 24.17
C GLY A 521 -17.07 27.35 24.88
N GLU A 522 -18.23 27.52 25.53
CA GLU A 522 -18.51 28.72 26.33
C GLU A 522 -17.47 28.88 27.46
N GLY A 523 -16.64 29.93 27.37
CA GLY A 523 -15.59 30.23 28.35
C GLY A 523 -14.26 29.49 28.15
N GLU A 524 -14.05 28.77 27.03
CA GLU A 524 -12.72 28.27 26.63
C GLU A 524 -11.90 29.37 25.95
N ASP A 525 -10.60 29.42 26.24
CA ASP A 525 -9.66 30.31 25.55
C ASP A 525 -9.39 29.81 24.12
N GLU A 526 -9.24 30.74 23.19
CA GLU A 526 -8.85 30.43 21.81
C GLU A 526 -7.37 30.02 21.73
N GLU A 527 -7.06 29.20 20.72
CA GLU A 527 -5.68 28.86 20.42
C GLU A 527 -4.89 30.10 19.96
N ASP A 528 -3.62 30.17 20.35
CA ASP A 528 -2.72 31.29 20.02
C ASP A 528 -2.02 31.09 18.66
N ARG A 529 -2.11 29.90 18.06
CA ARG A 529 -1.37 29.45 16.88
C ARG A 529 -2.21 28.54 15.98
N GLU A 530 -1.77 28.41 14.73
CA GLU A 530 -2.25 27.40 13.79
C GLU A 530 -1.83 25.99 14.25
N ASN A 531 -2.71 25.00 14.16
CA ASN A 531 -2.39 23.63 14.55
C ASN A 531 -2.35 22.73 13.30
N VAL A 532 -1.20 22.12 13.05
CA VAL A 532 -0.88 21.39 11.82
C VAL A 532 -0.45 19.98 12.16
N VAL A 533 -1.15 19.02 11.56
CA VAL A 533 -0.87 17.58 11.67
C VAL A 533 -0.38 17.07 10.33
N VAL A 534 0.71 16.32 10.32
CA VAL A 534 1.15 15.55 9.16
C VAL A 534 0.98 14.05 9.42
N LEU A 535 0.19 13.38 8.59
CA LEU A 535 0.10 11.91 8.59
C LEU A 535 0.79 11.37 7.34
N SER A 536 1.80 10.53 7.52
CA SER A 536 2.58 9.94 6.42
C SER A 536 2.41 8.42 6.41
N SER A 537 2.21 7.80 5.24
CA SER A 537 2.21 6.34 5.16
C SER A 537 3.63 5.77 5.05
N GLU A 538 3.90 4.63 5.67
CA GLU A 538 5.22 3.99 5.62
C GLU A 538 5.50 3.25 4.29
N TRP A 539 6.79 3.03 3.99
CA TRP A 539 7.32 2.20 2.91
C TRP A 539 8.11 0.96 3.41
N SER A 540 8.27 -0.08 2.57
CA SER A 540 8.83 -1.41 2.89
C SER A 540 10.37 -1.54 2.72
N SER A 541 10.97 -2.67 3.13
CA SER A 541 12.30 -2.85 3.73
C SER A 541 13.58 -2.65 2.89
N ALA A 542 13.53 -2.26 1.61
CA ALA A 542 14.73 -2.20 0.77
C ALA A 542 15.26 -0.77 0.62
N ASN A 543 15.62 -0.07 1.70
CA ASN A 543 16.10 1.33 1.69
C ASN A 543 17.01 1.65 0.49
N VAL A 544 16.43 2.17 -0.59
CA VAL A 544 17.15 2.66 -1.78
C VAL A 544 16.94 4.17 -1.84
N ASP A 545 18.03 4.93 -1.80
CA ASP A 545 17.97 6.39 -1.78
C ASP A 545 17.54 6.98 -3.15
N HIS A 546 17.56 6.17 -4.21
CA HIS A 546 17.27 6.59 -5.60
C HIS A 546 16.59 5.50 -6.43
N LEU A 547 15.61 5.89 -7.25
CA LEU A 547 14.83 5.01 -8.14
C LEU A 547 15.46 4.86 -9.53
N PRO A 548 15.19 3.73 -10.23
CA PRO A 548 15.45 3.65 -11.67
C PRO A 548 14.57 4.65 -12.43
N VAL A 549 15.06 5.10 -13.60
CA VAL A 549 14.31 5.97 -14.52
C VAL A 549 13.21 5.21 -15.25
N ALA A 550 13.40 3.90 -15.46
CA ALA A 550 12.38 3.02 -16.03
C ALA A 550 12.60 1.57 -15.56
N VAL A 551 11.53 0.77 -15.61
CA VAL A 551 11.59 -0.68 -15.39
C VAL A 551 11.20 -1.38 -16.68
N ALA A 552 12.01 -2.34 -17.12
CA ALA A 552 11.77 -3.16 -18.30
C ALA A 552 11.49 -4.61 -17.89
N TYR A 553 10.42 -5.19 -18.45
CA TYR A 553 9.97 -6.55 -18.13
C TYR A 553 10.11 -7.49 -19.34
N PRO A 554 11.34 -7.96 -19.65
CA PRO A 554 11.57 -8.87 -20.76
C PRO A 554 10.92 -10.24 -20.53
N LYS A 555 10.56 -10.91 -21.63
CA LYS A 555 9.98 -12.26 -21.66
C LYS A 555 10.91 -13.29 -22.30
N SER A 556 12.05 -12.86 -22.85
CA SER A 556 13.01 -13.73 -23.54
C SER A 556 14.43 -13.17 -23.51
N THR A 557 15.43 -14.05 -23.67
CA THR A 557 16.84 -13.66 -23.82
C THR A 557 17.05 -12.66 -24.95
N GLN A 558 16.29 -12.76 -26.04
CA GLN A 558 16.38 -11.82 -27.16
C GLN A 558 15.86 -10.42 -26.81
N GLU A 559 14.82 -10.32 -25.98
CA GLU A 559 14.36 -9.02 -25.48
C GLU A 559 15.37 -8.39 -24.52
N VAL A 560 15.97 -9.19 -23.63
CA VAL A 560 17.07 -8.75 -22.75
C VAL A 560 18.25 -8.23 -23.58
N SER A 561 18.64 -8.96 -24.64
CA SER A 561 19.67 -8.54 -25.60
C SER A 561 19.36 -7.20 -26.27
N LYS A 562 18.12 -7.00 -26.73
CA LYS A 562 17.68 -5.72 -27.32
C LYS A 562 17.75 -4.58 -26.31
N ILE A 563 17.29 -4.79 -25.07
CA ILE A 563 17.37 -3.80 -24.00
C ILE A 563 18.83 -3.41 -23.75
N ALA A 564 19.71 -4.41 -23.57
CA ALA A 564 21.13 -4.18 -23.37
C ALA A 564 21.77 -3.42 -24.53
N THR A 565 21.50 -3.78 -25.80
CA THR A 565 22.00 -3.03 -26.96
C THR A 565 21.53 -1.58 -26.99
N ILE A 566 20.28 -1.30 -26.63
CA ILE A 566 19.75 0.07 -26.55
C ILE A 566 20.46 0.84 -25.43
N CYS A 567 20.49 0.28 -24.23
CA CYS A 567 21.15 0.90 -23.08
C CYS A 567 22.64 1.12 -23.35
N HIS A 568 23.33 0.19 -24.02
CA HIS A 568 24.71 0.33 -24.45
C HIS A 568 24.91 1.53 -25.39
N LYS A 569 24.07 1.61 -26.43
CA LYS A 569 24.13 2.67 -27.44
C LYS A 569 23.97 4.06 -26.81
N TYR A 570 23.07 4.18 -25.83
CA TYR A 570 22.75 5.45 -25.18
C TYR A 570 23.49 5.65 -23.83
N ARG A 571 24.37 4.73 -23.44
CA ARG A 571 25.12 4.74 -22.17
C ARG A 571 24.21 4.87 -20.94
N VAL A 572 23.10 4.14 -20.95
CA VAL A 572 22.13 4.10 -19.85
C VAL A 572 22.51 2.94 -18.90
N PRO A 573 22.68 3.18 -17.59
CA PRO A 573 22.92 2.11 -16.62
C PRO A 573 21.82 1.05 -16.64
N ILE A 574 22.19 -0.21 -16.43
CA ILE A 574 21.27 -1.35 -16.38
C ILE A 574 21.45 -2.01 -15.02
N VAL A 575 20.35 -2.21 -14.29
CA VAL A 575 20.34 -2.92 -13.01
C VAL A 575 19.43 -4.14 -13.14
N PRO A 576 19.94 -5.39 -13.10
CA PRO A 576 19.08 -6.56 -13.12
C PRO A 576 18.28 -6.68 -11.82
N PHE A 577 17.02 -7.08 -11.94
CA PHE A 577 16.13 -7.32 -10.82
C PHE A 577 15.42 -8.67 -10.96
N SER A 578 15.30 -9.40 -9.85
CA SER A 578 14.59 -10.68 -9.81
C SER A 578 13.78 -10.81 -8.51
N GLY A 579 14.34 -11.44 -7.47
CA GLY A 579 13.63 -11.63 -6.20
C GLY A 579 13.54 -10.40 -5.29
N GLY A 580 14.34 -9.36 -5.55
CA GLY A 580 14.36 -8.13 -4.75
C GLY A 580 14.76 -8.31 -3.28
N SER A 581 15.38 -9.44 -2.92
CA SER A 581 15.60 -9.87 -1.53
C SER A 581 17.04 -9.69 -1.03
N SER A 582 17.92 -9.04 -1.80
CA SER A 582 19.32 -8.81 -1.41
C SER A 582 19.39 -7.76 -0.30
N LEU A 583 20.37 -7.92 0.59
CA LEU A 583 20.65 -7.01 1.70
C LEU A 583 21.84 -6.08 1.41
N GLU A 584 22.61 -6.36 0.35
CA GLU A 584 23.85 -5.66 -0.02
C GLU A 584 23.60 -4.43 -0.91
N GLY A 585 22.34 -4.14 -1.24
CA GLY A 585 21.97 -2.95 -2.02
C GLY A 585 22.25 -3.06 -3.53
N ASN A 586 22.51 -4.26 -4.06
CA ASN A 586 22.75 -4.47 -5.50
C ASN A 586 21.52 -4.20 -6.40
N VAL A 587 20.33 -4.09 -5.82
CA VAL A 587 19.11 -3.64 -6.49
C VAL A 587 18.98 -2.11 -6.55
N SER A 588 19.89 -1.38 -5.88
CA SER A 588 19.87 0.09 -5.86
C SER A 588 20.24 0.67 -7.23
N CYS A 589 19.64 1.81 -7.56
CA CYS A 589 19.87 2.53 -8.81
C CYS A 589 20.48 3.92 -8.52
N PRO A 590 21.69 4.01 -7.94
CA PRO A 590 22.27 5.28 -7.47
C PRO A 590 22.50 6.31 -8.58
N TYR A 591 22.54 5.87 -9.84
CA TYR A 591 22.70 6.71 -11.02
C TYR A 591 21.47 6.68 -11.94
N GLY A 592 20.31 6.24 -11.43
CA GLY A 592 19.11 6.00 -12.21
C GLY A 592 19.30 4.84 -13.21
N GLY A 593 18.81 5.03 -14.44
CA GLY A 593 18.92 4.03 -15.52
C GLY A 593 17.71 3.11 -15.63
N VAL A 594 17.90 1.93 -16.19
CA VAL A 594 16.83 0.95 -16.41
C VAL A 594 17.02 -0.23 -15.47
N SER A 595 16.02 -0.48 -14.63
CA SER A 595 15.90 -1.76 -13.93
C SER A 595 15.34 -2.80 -14.89
N VAL A 596 16.02 -3.92 -15.07
CA VAL A 596 15.56 -5.04 -15.91
C VAL A 596 15.00 -6.11 -15.00
N ASP A 597 13.69 -6.10 -14.84
CA ASP A 597 12.96 -7.04 -13.99
C ASP A 597 12.59 -8.30 -14.77
N PHE A 598 13.18 -9.42 -14.37
CA PHE A 598 12.92 -10.72 -14.98
C PHE A 598 11.57 -11.34 -14.59
N ALA A 599 10.62 -10.62 -13.98
CA ALA A 599 9.35 -11.15 -13.47
C ALA A 599 8.61 -12.07 -14.46
N PHE A 600 8.69 -11.81 -15.78
CA PHE A 600 8.07 -12.64 -16.82
C PHE A 600 9.00 -13.71 -17.45
N MET A 601 10.17 -13.92 -16.88
CA MET A 601 11.10 -15.01 -17.20
C MET A 601 11.16 -15.99 -16.01
N ASP A 602 10.05 -16.66 -15.73
CA ASP A 602 9.78 -17.47 -14.55
C ASP A 602 9.53 -18.97 -14.88
N GLN A 603 9.94 -19.42 -16.07
CA GLN A 603 9.64 -20.77 -16.56
C GLN A 603 10.76 -21.78 -16.28
N ILE A 604 10.37 -23.03 -16.01
CA ILE A 604 11.25 -24.21 -16.12
C ILE A 604 11.30 -24.60 -17.59
N ILE A 605 12.35 -24.17 -18.30
CA ILE A 605 12.48 -24.31 -19.77
C ILE A 605 12.48 -25.77 -20.18
N ALA A 606 13.26 -26.59 -19.48
CA ALA A 606 13.36 -28.01 -19.76
C ALA A 606 13.61 -28.80 -18.48
N PHE A 607 12.73 -29.75 -18.22
CA PHE A 607 12.96 -30.73 -17.17
C PHE A 607 13.71 -31.93 -17.74
N HIS A 608 15.00 -31.98 -17.48
CA HIS A 608 15.78 -33.19 -17.63
C HIS A 608 15.95 -33.80 -16.24
N GLU A 609 15.26 -34.92 -15.98
CA GLU A 609 15.30 -35.63 -14.70
C GLU A 609 16.75 -35.94 -14.25
N GLU A 610 17.67 -36.02 -15.21
CA GLU A 610 19.09 -36.25 -14.96
C GLU A 610 19.94 -34.95 -14.85
N ASP A 611 19.52 -33.77 -15.39
CA ASP A 611 20.35 -32.52 -15.48
C ASP A 611 19.70 -31.10 -15.80
N MET A 612 18.40 -30.82 -15.58
CA MET A 612 17.56 -29.55 -15.62
C MET A 612 18.04 -28.13 -16.12
N ASP A 613 17.12 -27.35 -16.78
CA ASP A 613 17.24 -25.91 -17.19
C ASP A 613 16.08 -24.99 -16.71
N VAL A 614 16.36 -23.78 -16.20
CA VAL A 614 15.39 -22.80 -15.64
C VAL A 614 15.66 -21.34 -16.05
N GLN A 615 14.64 -20.47 -15.96
CA GLN A 615 14.76 -19.02 -16.12
C GLN A 615 15.01 -18.28 -14.78
N PRO A 616 15.44 -17.00 -14.81
CA PRO A 616 15.95 -16.28 -13.64
C PRO A 616 14.93 -16.06 -12.52
N SER A 617 13.65 -15.87 -12.84
CA SER A 617 12.61 -15.58 -11.84
C SER A 617 11.88 -16.81 -11.31
N VAL A 618 12.39 -18.01 -11.61
CA VAL A 618 11.93 -19.23 -10.95
C VAL A 618 12.26 -19.14 -9.46
N SER A 619 11.24 -19.36 -8.62
CA SER A 619 11.41 -19.52 -7.17
C SER A 619 12.12 -20.84 -6.87
N TRP A 620 13.12 -20.84 -5.99
CA TRP A 620 13.77 -22.09 -5.58
C TRP A 620 12.81 -23.02 -4.82
N MET A 621 11.83 -22.46 -4.11
CA MET A 621 10.79 -23.23 -3.43
C MET A 621 9.83 -23.86 -4.44
N ASP A 622 9.33 -23.07 -5.41
CA ASP A 622 8.42 -23.60 -6.42
C ASP A 622 9.11 -24.67 -7.27
N LEU A 623 10.41 -24.49 -7.54
CA LEU A 623 11.25 -25.49 -8.19
C LEU A 623 11.26 -26.81 -7.41
N ASN A 624 11.51 -26.75 -6.11
CA ASN A 624 11.52 -27.93 -5.24
C ASN A 624 10.14 -28.58 -5.10
N ASP A 625 9.06 -27.79 -5.10
CA ASP A 625 7.70 -28.32 -5.10
C ASP A 625 7.37 -29.05 -6.39
N GLU A 626 7.74 -28.50 -7.54
CA GLU A 626 7.56 -29.15 -8.83
C GLU A 626 8.38 -30.45 -8.93
N LEU A 627 9.61 -30.46 -8.42
CA LEU A 627 10.43 -31.67 -8.31
C LEU A 627 9.79 -32.74 -7.43
N ALA A 628 9.22 -32.33 -6.29
CA ALA A 628 8.55 -33.23 -5.35
C ALA A 628 7.24 -33.80 -5.93
N LYS A 629 6.43 -32.99 -6.63
CA LYS A 629 5.20 -33.42 -7.31
C LYS A 629 5.47 -34.51 -8.34
N ARG A 630 6.60 -34.42 -9.04
CA ARG A 630 7.06 -35.41 -10.03
C ARG A 630 7.55 -36.72 -9.43
N GLN A 631 7.69 -36.81 -8.11
CA GLN A 631 8.23 -37.99 -7.40
C GLN A 631 9.62 -38.41 -7.90
N SER A 632 10.39 -37.45 -8.39
CA SER A 632 11.70 -37.65 -9.03
C SER A 632 12.81 -38.12 -8.07
N GLY A 633 12.59 -38.02 -6.75
CA GLY A 633 13.59 -38.36 -5.74
C GLY A 633 14.78 -37.41 -5.68
N ILE A 634 14.70 -36.27 -6.37
CA ILE A 634 15.74 -35.24 -6.44
C ILE A 634 15.20 -33.87 -6.02
N PHE A 635 16.08 -32.99 -5.60
CA PHE A 635 15.78 -31.62 -5.17
C PHE A 635 16.95 -30.67 -5.46
N PHE A 636 16.67 -29.37 -5.50
CA PHE A 636 17.67 -28.31 -5.54
C PHE A 636 18.03 -27.90 -4.11
N PRO A 637 19.30 -28.03 -3.68
CA PRO A 637 19.62 -28.00 -2.24
C PRO A 637 19.98 -26.63 -1.66
N VAL A 638 20.28 -25.63 -2.50
CA VAL A 638 20.61 -24.27 -2.04
C VAL A 638 19.32 -23.59 -1.58
N ASP A 639 19.27 -23.19 -0.32
CA ASP A 639 18.05 -22.77 0.39
C ASP A 639 18.21 -21.43 1.15
N PRO A 640 18.36 -20.30 0.43
CA PRO A 640 18.34 -18.98 1.02
C PRO A 640 16.91 -18.58 1.45
N GLY A 641 16.70 -17.32 1.81
CA GLY A 641 15.38 -16.78 2.14
C GLY A 641 14.28 -17.10 1.09
N PRO A 642 12.99 -17.19 1.49
CA PRO A 642 11.89 -17.63 0.62
C PRO A 642 11.65 -16.73 -0.59
N SER A 643 11.91 -15.44 -0.47
CA SER A 643 11.70 -14.46 -1.53
C SER A 643 12.73 -14.58 -2.65
N ALA A 644 13.86 -15.27 -2.42
CA ALA A 644 14.92 -15.42 -3.39
C ALA A 644 14.47 -16.21 -4.64
N LYS A 645 14.98 -15.77 -5.79
CA LYS A 645 14.77 -16.39 -7.11
C LYS A 645 16.10 -16.82 -7.69
N ILE A 646 16.12 -17.86 -8.51
CA ILE A 646 17.36 -18.51 -9.01
C ILE A 646 18.33 -17.53 -9.67
N GLY A 647 17.84 -16.54 -10.41
CA GLY A 647 18.66 -15.51 -11.04
C GLY A 647 19.39 -14.62 -10.03
N GLY A 648 18.66 -14.17 -9.00
CA GLY A 648 19.26 -13.44 -7.87
C GLY A 648 20.27 -14.30 -7.11
N MET A 649 19.95 -15.57 -6.87
CA MET A 649 20.86 -16.54 -6.25
C MET A 649 22.17 -16.69 -7.03
N VAL A 650 22.09 -16.77 -8.37
CA VAL A 650 23.28 -16.75 -9.24
C VAL A 650 24.02 -15.41 -9.11
N GLY A 651 23.30 -14.30 -9.14
CA GLY A 651 23.85 -12.95 -9.04
C GLY A 651 24.69 -12.77 -7.77
N THR A 652 24.22 -13.25 -6.62
CA THR A 652 24.86 -13.06 -5.32
C THR A 652 25.73 -14.23 -4.85
N ASN A 653 25.83 -15.30 -5.64
CA ASN A 653 26.44 -16.57 -5.19
C ASN A 653 25.87 -17.06 -3.83
N CYS A 654 24.56 -16.94 -3.64
CA CYS A 654 23.95 -17.03 -2.31
C CYS A 654 24.30 -18.32 -1.55
N SER A 655 24.33 -18.17 -0.22
CA SER A 655 24.42 -19.25 0.76
C SER A 655 23.02 -19.71 1.25
N GLY A 656 22.99 -20.56 2.28
CA GLY A 656 21.79 -21.14 2.89
C GLY A 656 22.13 -22.25 3.87
N THR A 657 21.15 -22.72 4.66
CA THR A 657 21.41 -23.67 5.77
C THR A 657 22.00 -25.00 5.34
N ASN A 658 21.73 -25.44 4.10
CA ASN A 658 22.26 -26.71 3.59
C ASN A 658 23.66 -26.58 2.94
N CYS A 659 24.24 -25.38 2.85
CA CYS A 659 25.50 -25.14 2.13
C CYS A 659 26.70 -25.90 2.73
N VAL A 660 26.74 -26.10 4.05
CA VAL A 660 27.75 -26.95 4.71
C VAL A 660 27.88 -28.35 4.13
N ARG A 661 26.80 -28.89 3.56
CA ARG A 661 26.81 -30.20 2.90
C ARG A 661 26.97 -30.09 1.39
N TYR A 662 26.29 -29.13 0.78
CA TYR A 662 26.06 -29.13 -0.67
C TYR A 662 26.88 -28.07 -1.41
N GLY A 663 27.49 -27.12 -0.71
CA GLY A 663 28.12 -25.93 -1.27
C GLY A 663 27.09 -24.88 -1.70
N TRP A 664 27.63 -23.75 -2.12
CA TRP A 664 26.94 -22.50 -2.49
C TRP A 664 26.49 -22.50 -3.94
N MET A 665 25.79 -21.45 -4.37
CA MET A 665 25.20 -21.38 -5.71
C MET A 665 26.18 -21.69 -6.86
N LYS A 666 27.44 -21.24 -6.80
CA LYS A 666 28.46 -21.54 -7.83
C LYS A 666 28.68 -23.03 -8.07
N ASP A 667 28.53 -23.85 -7.04
CA ASP A 667 28.73 -25.30 -7.13
C ASP A 667 27.55 -25.98 -7.83
N TRP A 668 26.38 -25.33 -7.87
CA TRP A 668 25.15 -25.87 -8.44
C TRP A 668 24.86 -25.38 -9.86
N VAL A 669 25.63 -24.42 -10.37
CA VAL A 669 25.50 -23.93 -11.75
C VAL A 669 26.31 -24.80 -12.73
N ILE A 670 25.60 -25.47 -13.65
CA ILE A 670 26.21 -26.16 -14.79
C ILE A 670 26.45 -25.17 -15.92
N ASN A 671 25.51 -24.31 -16.30
CA ASN A 671 25.69 -23.41 -17.43
C ASN A 671 24.82 -22.18 -17.27
N LEU A 672 25.27 -21.05 -17.83
CA LEU A 672 24.53 -19.81 -17.89
C LEU A 672 24.41 -19.36 -19.34
N THR A 673 23.22 -18.89 -19.71
CA THR A 673 23.03 -18.01 -20.88
C THR A 673 23.00 -16.58 -20.37
N VAL A 674 23.98 -15.76 -20.78
CA VAL A 674 24.18 -14.39 -20.28
C VAL A 674 24.11 -13.40 -21.44
N VAL A 675 23.43 -12.29 -21.22
CA VAL A 675 23.45 -11.13 -22.11
C VAL A 675 24.45 -10.12 -21.56
N LEU A 676 25.48 -9.82 -22.34
CA LEU A 676 26.49 -8.83 -21.99
C LEU A 676 25.96 -7.39 -22.17
N SER A 677 26.71 -6.42 -21.66
CA SER A 677 26.28 -5.01 -21.67
C SER A 677 26.07 -4.44 -23.06
N ASP A 678 26.66 -4.98 -24.12
CA ASP A 678 26.46 -4.60 -25.53
C ASP A 678 25.28 -5.34 -26.20
N GLY A 679 24.64 -6.26 -25.48
CA GLY A 679 23.58 -7.14 -25.95
C GLY A 679 24.08 -8.47 -26.54
N THR A 680 25.38 -8.73 -26.57
CA THR A 680 25.92 -10.03 -27.02
C THR A 680 25.42 -11.15 -26.11
N ILE A 681 24.82 -12.19 -26.70
CA ILE A 681 24.38 -13.38 -25.98
C ILE A 681 25.51 -14.40 -25.97
N ILE A 682 25.94 -14.80 -24.79
CA ILE A 682 26.94 -15.86 -24.60
C ILE A 682 26.38 -17.03 -23.81
N LYS A 683 26.96 -18.20 -24.02
CA LYS A 683 26.70 -19.40 -23.24
C LYS A 683 28.01 -19.87 -22.62
N THR A 684 28.05 -19.99 -21.30
CA THR A 684 29.31 -20.16 -20.57
C THR A 684 29.94 -21.53 -20.76
N LYS A 685 29.13 -22.60 -20.90
CA LYS A 685 29.61 -23.93 -21.35
C LYS A 685 28.45 -24.81 -21.87
N ARG A 686 28.74 -26.10 -22.11
CA ARG A 686 27.70 -27.10 -22.42
C ARG A 686 27.30 -27.89 -21.16
N ARG A 687 26.28 -28.74 -21.28
CA ARG A 687 25.68 -29.52 -20.19
C ARG A 687 26.60 -30.48 -19.40
N PRO A 688 27.72 -31.02 -19.93
CA PRO A 688 28.55 -31.94 -19.16
C PRO A 688 29.03 -31.33 -17.82
N ARG A 689 28.84 -32.07 -16.72
CA ARG A 689 29.31 -31.66 -15.38
C ARG A 689 30.82 -31.42 -15.36
N LYS A 690 31.57 -32.30 -16.02
CA LYS A 690 33.01 -32.14 -16.27
C LYS A 690 33.20 -31.30 -17.52
N PHE A 691 33.96 -30.22 -17.39
CA PHE A 691 34.36 -29.38 -18.51
C PHE A 691 35.77 -28.84 -18.26
N SER A 692 36.67 -29.04 -19.22
CA SER A 692 38.07 -28.59 -19.15
C SER A 692 38.55 -28.01 -20.48
N ALA A 693 37.62 -27.55 -21.31
CA ALA A 693 37.91 -26.97 -22.62
C ALA A 693 37.85 -25.44 -22.55
N GLY A 694 38.94 -24.81 -22.13
CA GLY A 694 39.04 -23.35 -21.97
C GLY A 694 38.71 -22.87 -20.56
N TYR A 695 38.40 -21.57 -20.44
CA TYR A 695 38.12 -20.92 -19.16
C TYR A 695 36.76 -21.33 -18.57
N ASN A 696 36.68 -21.45 -17.25
CA ASN A 696 35.41 -21.66 -16.56
C ASN A 696 34.69 -20.32 -16.36
N LEU A 697 33.91 -19.90 -17.35
CA LEU A 697 33.19 -18.63 -17.30
C LEU A 697 32.04 -18.61 -16.28
N ASN A 698 31.54 -19.75 -15.81
CA ASN A 698 30.50 -19.78 -14.78
C ASN A 698 30.93 -19.01 -13.54
N SER A 699 32.14 -19.29 -13.05
CA SER A 699 32.69 -18.68 -11.84
C SER A 699 32.97 -17.18 -11.97
N LEU A 700 32.92 -16.63 -13.20
CA LEU A 700 33.03 -15.20 -13.42
C LEU A 700 31.68 -14.50 -13.23
N PHE A 701 30.57 -15.13 -13.65
CA PHE A 701 29.22 -14.52 -13.58
C PHE A 701 28.48 -14.83 -12.28
N VAL A 702 28.69 -16.00 -11.69
CA VAL A 702 28.11 -16.31 -10.38
C VAL A 702 28.78 -15.45 -9.32
N GLY A 703 28.01 -14.68 -8.55
CA GLY A 703 28.54 -13.69 -7.60
C GLY A 703 28.96 -12.35 -8.25
N SER A 704 28.64 -12.13 -9.53
CA SER A 704 28.95 -10.85 -10.20
C SER A 704 27.96 -9.74 -9.90
N GLU A 705 26.87 -10.04 -9.19
CA GLU A 705 25.80 -9.09 -8.83
C GLU A 705 25.20 -8.36 -10.04
N GLY A 706 25.23 -9.01 -11.21
CA GLY A 706 24.74 -8.42 -12.45
C GLY A 706 25.67 -7.41 -13.12
N THR A 707 26.83 -7.12 -12.53
CA THR A 707 27.78 -6.11 -13.03
C THR A 707 28.49 -6.53 -14.34
N LEU A 708 28.54 -7.84 -14.62
CA LEU A 708 29.19 -8.39 -15.81
C LEU A 708 28.21 -8.79 -16.91
N GLY A 709 26.92 -8.91 -16.59
CA GLY A 709 25.90 -9.29 -17.55
C GLY A 709 24.59 -9.78 -16.90
N LEU A 710 23.57 -9.89 -17.74
CA LEU A 710 22.20 -10.25 -17.38
C LEU A 710 22.02 -11.76 -17.62
N VAL A 711 21.88 -12.54 -16.54
CA VAL A 711 21.65 -13.99 -16.63
C VAL A 711 20.21 -14.25 -17.05
N THR A 712 20.00 -15.02 -18.12
CA THR A 712 18.66 -15.24 -18.73
C THR A 712 18.22 -16.70 -18.76
N GLU A 713 19.15 -17.64 -18.65
CA GLU A 713 18.86 -19.07 -18.51
C GLU A 713 19.94 -19.72 -17.63
N ILE A 714 19.54 -20.65 -16.77
CA ILE A 714 20.41 -21.33 -15.81
C ILE A 714 20.19 -22.84 -15.91
N THR A 715 21.27 -23.58 -16.18
CA THR A 715 21.29 -25.06 -16.06
C THR A 715 21.79 -25.42 -14.67
N LEU A 716 21.00 -26.17 -13.90
CA LEU A 716 21.29 -26.49 -12.50
C LEU A 716 21.63 -27.97 -12.29
N LYS A 717 22.51 -28.25 -11.33
CA LYS A 717 22.63 -29.59 -10.74
C LYS A 717 21.44 -29.84 -9.80
N LEU A 718 21.13 -31.12 -9.57
CA LEU A 718 20.14 -31.55 -8.57
C LEU A 718 20.75 -32.61 -7.65
N ALA A 719 20.35 -32.56 -6.38
CA ALA A 719 20.76 -33.48 -5.33
C ALA A 719 19.70 -34.57 -5.14
N VAL A 720 20.11 -35.74 -4.62
CA VAL A 720 19.19 -36.82 -4.28
C VAL A 720 18.62 -36.58 -2.88
N VAL A 721 17.30 -36.73 -2.72
CA VAL A 721 16.64 -36.68 -1.42
C VAL A 721 17.07 -37.87 -0.58
N THR A 722 17.61 -37.63 0.62
CA THR A 722 18.10 -38.71 1.47
C THR A 722 16.95 -39.45 2.17
N SER A 723 17.14 -40.74 2.45
CA SER A 723 16.13 -41.59 3.08
C SER A 723 15.79 -41.24 4.53
N GLU A 724 16.72 -40.62 5.26
CA GLU A 724 16.58 -40.33 6.69
C GLU A 724 17.09 -38.90 6.98
N TYR A 725 16.34 -38.17 7.79
CA TYR A 725 16.73 -36.89 8.36
C TYR A 725 16.54 -36.91 9.88
N SER A 726 17.49 -36.33 10.61
CA SER A 726 17.37 -36.14 12.06
C SER A 726 17.85 -34.75 12.44
N VAL A 727 17.11 -34.06 13.30
CA VAL A 727 17.49 -32.74 13.82
C VAL A 727 17.76 -32.88 15.30
N ALA A 728 18.93 -32.41 15.73
CA ALA A 728 19.33 -32.39 17.13
C ALA A 728 19.66 -30.98 17.60
N VAL A 729 19.31 -30.69 18.84
CA VAL A 729 19.59 -29.43 19.52
C VAL A 729 20.46 -29.72 20.73
N VAL A 730 21.53 -28.94 20.89
CA VAL A 730 22.44 -29.06 22.03
C VAL A 730 22.81 -27.69 22.57
N THR A 731 22.72 -27.55 23.88
CA THR A 731 23.01 -26.30 24.59
C THR A 731 24.40 -26.34 25.21
N PHE A 732 25.06 -25.20 25.29
CA PHE A 732 26.41 -25.03 25.83
C PHE A 732 26.44 -23.98 26.95
N PRO A 733 27.41 -24.05 27.87
CA PRO A 733 27.59 -23.03 28.91
C PRO A 733 27.99 -21.67 28.34
N THR A 734 28.83 -21.65 27.31
CA THR A 734 29.32 -20.42 26.67
C THR A 734 29.21 -20.47 25.15
N LEU A 735 29.19 -19.30 24.51
CA LEU A 735 29.18 -19.20 23.04
C LEU A 735 30.49 -19.69 22.42
N ARG A 736 31.62 -19.52 23.13
CA ARG A 736 32.93 -20.06 22.75
C ARG A 736 32.94 -21.58 22.73
N ASP A 737 32.32 -22.24 23.72
CA ASP A 737 32.18 -23.70 23.76
C ASP A 737 31.39 -24.21 22.54
N ALA A 738 30.26 -23.57 22.22
CA ALA A 738 29.45 -23.90 21.05
C ALA A 738 30.24 -23.72 19.74
N ALA A 739 30.89 -22.57 19.54
CA ALA A 739 31.70 -22.32 18.35
C ALA A 739 32.91 -23.28 18.23
N ALA A 740 33.55 -23.62 19.35
CA ALA A 740 34.64 -24.60 19.37
C ALA A 740 34.16 -26.02 19.04
N ALA A 741 32.96 -26.42 19.51
CA ALA A 741 32.34 -27.68 19.14
C ALA A 741 32.04 -27.74 17.64
N ALA A 742 31.48 -26.66 17.06
CA ALA A 742 31.24 -26.55 15.63
C ALA A 742 32.53 -26.71 14.81
N ALA A 743 33.59 -25.97 15.17
CA ALA A 743 34.90 -26.12 14.55
C ALA A 743 35.48 -27.54 14.72
N GLY A 744 35.25 -28.17 15.88
CA GLY A 744 35.64 -29.55 16.16
C GLY A 744 34.98 -30.57 15.22
N VAL A 745 33.68 -30.41 14.96
CA VAL A 745 32.91 -31.25 14.01
C VAL A 745 33.48 -31.13 12.60
N MET A 746 33.73 -29.90 12.13
CA MET A 746 34.30 -29.66 10.79
C MET A 746 35.73 -30.21 10.65
N ARG A 747 36.60 -30.01 11.66
CA ARG A 747 37.96 -30.56 11.65
C ARG A 747 38.01 -32.09 11.70
N ALA A 748 37.01 -32.72 12.30
CA ALA A 748 36.87 -34.18 12.29
C ALA A 748 36.41 -34.73 10.93
N GLY A 749 36.11 -33.86 9.96
CA GLY A 749 35.63 -34.24 8.63
C GLY A 749 34.21 -34.80 8.65
N ILE A 750 33.43 -34.52 9.70
CA ILE A 750 32.09 -35.05 9.86
C ILE A 750 31.11 -34.23 9.02
N GLN A 751 30.45 -34.89 8.08
CA GLN A 751 29.49 -34.25 7.18
C GLN A 751 28.10 -34.16 7.84
N VAL A 752 27.70 -32.95 8.19
CA VAL A 752 26.34 -32.61 8.65
C VAL A 752 25.57 -31.91 7.54
N ALA A 753 24.24 -31.96 7.58
CA ALA A 753 23.37 -31.34 6.58
C ALA A 753 23.11 -29.85 6.85
N ALA A 754 23.16 -29.44 8.12
CA ALA A 754 23.12 -28.05 8.58
C ALA A 754 23.79 -27.98 9.97
N MET A 755 24.41 -26.85 10.29
CA MET A 755 24.99 -26.59 11.60
C MET A 755 24.87 -25.11 11.93
N GLU A 756 23.88 -24.78 12.75
CA GLU A 756 23.49 -23.41 13.07
C GLU A 756 23.81 -23.09 14.52
N ILE A 757 24.26 -21.86 14.79
CA ILE A 757 24.47 -21.35 16.15
C ILE A 757 23.43 -20.28 16.49
N MET A 758 23.02 -20.23 17.75
CA MET A 758 22.30 -19.11 18.33
C MET A 758 22.85 -18.80 19.72
N ASP A 759 22.97 -17.51 20.04
CA ASP A 759 23.30 -17.08 21.39
C ASP A 759 22.08 -17.14 22.34
N LYS A 760 22.32 -16.85 23.62
CA LYS A 760 21.24 -16.82 24.62
C LYS A 760 20.12 -15.83 24.27
N VAL A 761 20.46 -14.71 23.61
CA VAL A 761 19.51 -13.65 23.26
C VAL A 761 18.59 -14.16 22.16
N GLN A 762 19.12 -14.80 21.12
CA GLN A 762 18.30 -15.40 20.07
C GLN A 762 17.48 -16.59 20.56
N MET A 763 18.00 -17.42 21.47
CA MET A 763 17.18 -18.49 22.07
C MET A 763 16.02 -17.94 22.91
N LYS A 764 16.25 -16.84 23.63
CA LYS A 764 15.20 -16.12 24.37
C LYS A 764 14.14 -15.57 23.42
N VAL A 765 14.57 -14.97 22.32
CA VAL A 765 13.68 -14.55 21.22
C VAL A 765 12.81 -15.72 20.79
N VAL A 766 13.39 -16.87 20.41
CA VAL A 766 12.68 -18.07 19.91
C VAL A 766 11.65 -18.62 20.90
N ASN A 767 11.82 -18.41 22.21
CA ASN A 767 10.82 -18.79 23.20
C ASN A 767 9.63 -17.83 23.27
N LEU A 768 9.92 -16.54 23.41
CA LEU A 768 8.92 -15.49 23.66
C LEU A 768 7.97 -15.31 22.47
N SER A 769 8.56 -15.45 21.31
CA SER A 769 8.06 -15.94 20.04
C SER A 769 6.87 -16.87 19.95
N LYS A 770 6.84 -17.92 20.77
CA LYS A 770 5.90 -19.05 20.67
C LYS A 770 5.95 -19.83 19.34
N SER A 771 6.92 -19.59 18.47
CA SER A 771 7.17 -20.33 17.22
C SER A 771 7.29 -21.84 17.43
N THR A 772 7.90 -22.23 18.55
CA THR A 772 8.13 -23.62 18.92
C THR A 772 7.12 -24.12 19.96
N ALA A 773 6.06 -23.35 20.28
CA ALA A 773 5.08 -23.73 21.30
C ALA A 773 4.40 -25.07 20.95
N PRO A 774 4.16 -25.96 21.94
CA PRO A 774 4.31 -25.74 23.39
C PRO A 774 5.74 -25.94 23.93
N ARG A 775 6.71 -26.24 23.08
CA ARG A 775 8.10 -26.47 23.48
C ARG A 775 8.80 -25.15 23.81
N GLN A 776 9.37 -25.10 25.03
CA GLN A 776 10.25 -24.02 25.47
C GLN A 776 11.68 -24.54 25.53
N TRP A 777 12.60 -23.79 24.95
CA TRP A 777 14.02 -24.09 24.94
C TRP A 777 14.73 -23.44 26.12
N LYS A 778 15.89 -24.00 26.51
CA LYS A 778 16.77 -23.32 27.47
C LYS A 778 17.44 -22.14 26.77
N GLU A 779 17.41 -20.97 27.39
CA GLU A 779 18.01 -19.73 26.88
C GLU A 779 19.53 -19.71 27.10
N LEU A 780 20.21 -20.65 26.44
CA LEU A 780 21.66 -20.84 26.48
C LEU A 780 22.20 -20.80 25.05
N PRO A 781 23.50 -20.51 24.85
CA PRO A 781 24.16 -20.73 23.56
C PRO A 781 23.86 -22.14 23.06
N THR A 782 23.38 -22.24 21.81
CA THR A 782 22.80 -23.48 21.30
C THR A 782 23.30 -23.75 19.89
N LEU A 783 23.66 -25.01 19.61
CA LEU A 783 23.85 -25.49 18.25
C LEU A 783 22.66 -26.34 17.81
N PHE A 784 22.26 -26.13 16.56
CA PHE A 784 21.29 -26.95 15.87
C PHE A 784 22.02 -27.75 14.79
N PHE A 785 21.81 -29.06 14.80
CA PHE A 785 22.37 -29.96 13.81
C PHE A 785 21.25 -30.59 13.01
N LYS A 786 21.42 -30.63 11.69
CA LYS A 786 20.64 -31.49 10.81
C LYS A 786 21.55 -32.59 10.29
N PHE A 787 21.12 -33.83 10.41
CA PHE A 787 21.78 -35.02 9.89
C PHE A 787 20.95 -35.56 8.73
N SER A 788 21.63 -36.04 7.69
CA SER A 788 20.97 -36.63 6.52
C SER A 788 21.76 -37.81 5.99
N GLY A 789 21.08 -38.85 5.54
CA GLY A 789 21.73 -40.04 4.96
C GLY A 789 20.89 -41.32 5.09
N THR A 790 21.58 -42.44 5.25
CA THR A 790 20.95 -43.71 5.64
C THR A 790 20.78 -43.76 7.15
N LYS A 791 19.84 -44.56 7.64
CA LYS A 791 19.59 -44.74 9.07
C LYS A 791 20.86 -45.13 9.87
N ALA A 792 21.72 -45.97 9.30
CA ALA A 792 22.97 -46.37 9.93
C ALA A 792 23.98 -45.21 9.99
N SER A 793 24.16 -44.49 8.87
CA SER A 793 25.05 -43.34 8.79
C SER A 793 24.61 -42.22 9.73
N VAL A 794 23.32 -41.86 9.75
CA VAL A 794 22.78 -40.83 10.65
C VAL A 794 23.05 -41.19 12.12
N LYS A 795 22.82 -42.46 12.50
CA LYS A 795 23.09 -42.93 13.87
C LYS A 795 24.57 -42.81 14.25
N GLU A 796 25.47 -43.18 13.35
CA GLU A 796 26.92 -43.08 13.54
C GLU A 796 27.37 -41.61 13.65
N THR A 797 26.93 -40.76 12.73
CA THR A 797 27.22 -39.32 12.73
C THR A 797 26.75 -38.65 14.02
N ILE A 798 25.53 -38.96 14.49
CA ILE A 798 25.01 -38.45 15.77
C ILE A 798 25.93 -38.85 16.93
N ALA A 799 26.41 -40.10 16.96
CA ALA A 799 27.29 -40.58 18.03
C ALA A 799 28.63 -39.83 18.05
N MET A 800 29.22 -39.59 16.87
CA MET A 800 30.48 -38.83 16.73
C MET A 800 30.30 -37.36 17.14
N VAL A 801 29.26 -36.69 16.62
CA VAL A 801 28.98 -35.28 16.94
C VAL A 801 28.64 -35.12 18.42
N SER A 802 27.91 -36.06 19.02
CA SER A 802 27.62 -36.06 20.46
C SER A 802 28.88 -36.25 21.32
N ALA A 803 29.86 -37.04 20.87
CA ALA A 803 31.15 -37.16 21.56
C ALA A 803 31.93 -35.84 21.53
N ILE A 804 31.97 -35.16 20.38
CA ILE A 804 32.62 -33.85 20.23
C ILE A 804 31.92 -32.79 21.08
N ALA A 805 30.58 -32.69 20.99
CA ALA A 805 29.81 -31.73 21.76
C ALA A 805 30.09 -31.89 23.27
N ARG A 806 30.11 -33.13 23.79
CA ARG A 806 30.44 -33.40 25.21
C ARG A 806 31.87 -33.02 25.59
N ALA A 807 32.84 -33.23 24.70
CA ALA A 807 34.23 -32.80 24.93
C ALA A 807 34.36 -31.28 25.06
N HIS A 808 33.40 -30.54 24.50
CA HIS A 808 33.26 -29.09 24.60
C HIS A 808 32.09 -28.68 25.53
N HIS A 809 31.79 -29.47 26.56
CA HIS A 809 30.81 -29.15 27.60
C HIS A 809 29.34 -29.04 27.14
N GLY A 810 29.00 -29.55 25.95
CA GLY A 810 27.64 -29.61 25.43
C GLY A 810 26.75 -30.57 26.22
N SER A 811 25.46 -30.22 26.32
CA SER A 811 24.44 -31.01 26.99
C SER A 811 24.02 -32.27 26.19
N SER A 812 23.09 -33.05 26.73
CA SER A 812 22.48 -34.16 26.00
C SER A 812 21.68 -33.66 24.80
N PHE A 813 21.73 -34.37 23.68
CA PHE A 813 21.01 -33.99 22.48
C PHE A 813 19.51 -34.14 22.67
N GLU A 814 18.78 -33.09 22.34
CA GLU A 814 17.34 -33.13 22.23
C GLU A 814 16.94 -33.22 20.76
N PHE A 815 16.14 -34.22 20.40
CA PHE A 815 15.72 -34.45 19.02
C PHE A 815 14.33 -33.84 18.75
N ALA A 816 14.11 -33.46 17.49
CA ALA A 816 12.79 -33.06 17.00
C ALA A 816 11.86 -34.29 16.91
N LYS A 817 10.60 -34.13 17.35
CA LYS A 817 9.62 -35.23 17.43
C LYS A 817 8.79 -35.44 16.16
N ASP A 818 8.62 -34.39 15.34
CA ASP A 818 7.83 -34.43 14.11
C ASP A 818 8.37 -33.46 13.04
N ALA A 819 7.83 -33.56 11.82
CA ALA A 819 8.24 -32.72 10.68
C ALA A 819 7.89 -31.22 10.85
N ARG A 820 7.02 -30.88 11.81
CA ARG A 820 6.62 -29.49 12.09
C ARG A 820 7.65 -28.79 12.97
N GLU A 821 8.25 -29.49 13.93
CA GLU A 821 9.36 -28.97 14.76
C GLU A 821 10.64 -28.68 13.93
N GLN A 822 10.79 -29.22 12.72
CA GLN A 822 12.01 -29.12 11.91
C GLN A 822 12.15 -27.82 11.07
N LYS A 823 11.25 -26.81 11.19
CA LYS A 823 10.96 -25.88 10.07
C LYS A 823 10.79 -24.37 10.43
N LEU A 824 11.59 -23.75 11.32
CA LEU A 824 11.15 -22.55 12.08
C LEU A 824 12.01 -21.24 12.09
N LEU A 825 12.96 -20.97 11.19
CA LEU A 825 13.85 -19.76 11.26
C LEU A 825 13.68 -18.92 9.97
N SER A 826 13.54 -17.57 9.88
CA SER A 826 14.37 -16.40 10.29
C SER A 826 13.88 -15.08 9.60
N GLU A 827 14.23 -13.87 10.11
CA GLU A 827 14.65 -12.60 9.40
C GLU A 827 14.94 -11.41 10.40
N VAL A 828 16.08 -10.69 10.26
CA VAL A 828 16.61 -9.60 11.16
C VAL A 828 17.59 -8.66 10.40
N TRP A 829 17.89 -7.43 10.88
CA TRP A 829 19.05 -6.62 10.41
C TRP A 829 20.32 -7.40 10.66
N SER A 830 20.89 -7.96 9.60
CA SER A 830 21.97 -8.93 9.67
C SER A 830 23.29 -8.27 9.29
N THR A 831 24.32 -8.45 10.10
CA THR A 831 25.70 -8.33 9.62
C THR A 831 26.14 -9.66 9.02
N ASP A 832 27.24 -9.67 8.27
CA ASP A 832 27.71 -10.89 7.62
C ASP A 832 29.23 -10.94 7.56
N VAL A 833 29.84 -11.93 8.23
CA VAL A 833 31.29 -12.19 8.18
C VAL A 833 31.56 -13.69 8.25
N ALA A 834 32.64 -14.12 7.59
CA ALA A 834 33.13 -15.48 7.74
C ALA A 834 34.64 -15.52 7.98
N VAL A 835 35.10 -16.48 8.79
CA VAL A 835 36.52 -16.67 9.13
C VAL A 835 36.94 -18.13 9.01
N PRO A 836 38.24 -18.44 8.90
CA PRO A 836 38.72 -19.81 9.04
C PRO A 836 38.22 -20.45 10.35
N PHE A 837 37.85 -21.74 10.31
CA PHE A 837 37.33 -22.46 11.49
C PHE A 837 38.26 -22.39 12.72
N SER A 838 39.57 -22.22 12.51
CA SER A 838 40.55 -22.03 13.58
C SER A 838 40.36 -20.74 14.38
N ARG A 839 39.66 -19.75 13.82
CA ARG A 839 39.42 -18.42 14.41
C ARG A 839 37.94 -18.16 14.74
N LEU A 840 37.03 -19.05 14.32
CA LEU A 840 35.58 -18.89 14.50
C LEU A 840 35.17 -18.62 15.96
N ALA A 841 35.72 -19.39 16.89
CA ALA A 841 35.42 -19.20 18.32
C ALA A 841 35.96 -17.87 18.87
N ASP A 842 37.10 -17.39 18.35
CA ASP A 842 37.71 -16.14 18.79
C ASP A 842 36.92 -14.93 18.29
N ILE A 843 36.55 -14.91 17.00
CA ILE A 843 35.79 -13.78 16.45
C ILE A 843 34.40 -13.68 17.09
N ILE A 844 33.68 -14.79 17.23
CA ILE A 844 32.33 -14.77 17.82
C ILE A 844 32.37 -14.26 19.27
N GLU A 845 33.38 -14.67 20.06
CA GLU A 845 33.52 -14.21 21.44
C GLU A 845 33.86 -12.72 21.53
N LEU A 846 34.82 -12.26 20.72
CA LEU A 846 35.23 -10.85 20.70
C LEU A 846 34.10 -9.95 20.19
N SER A 847 33.40 -10.36 19.13
CA SER A 847 32.29 -9.61 18.56
C SER A 847 31.11 -9.58 19.53
N LYS A 848 30.76 -10.71 20.16
CA LYS A 848 29.75 -10.75 21.21
C LYS A 848 30.06 -9.81 22.38
N LYS A 849 31.31 -9.77 22.84
CA LYS A 849 31.71 -8.88 23.93
C LYS A 849 31.50 -7.41 23.56
N GLU A 850 31.95 -6.99 22.38
CA GLU A 850 31.80 -5.62 21.93
C GLU A 850 30.33 -5.26 21.65
N MET A 851 29.57 -6.18 21.08
CA MET A 851 28.14 -6.04 20.85
C MET A 851 27.38 -5.88 22.18
N ASP A 852 27.72 -6.65 23.21
CA ASP A 852 27.12 -6.50 24.55
C ASP A 852 27.51 -5.15 25.21
N GLU A 853 28.69 -4.61 24.91
CA GLU A 853 29.15 -3.29 25.41
C GLU A 853 28.40 -2.11 24.76
N LEU A 854 27.67 -2.32 23.66
CA LEU A 854 26.80 -1.30 23.06
C LEU A 854 25.65 -0.88 23.99
N GLY A 855 25.22 -1.79 24.88
CA GLY A 855 24.01 -1.61 25.69
C GLY A 855 22.71 -1.66 24.88
N LEU A 856 22.76 -2.15 23.64
CA LEU A 856 21.63 -2.28 22.72
C LEU A 856 21.10 -3.71 22.68
N PHE A 857 19.86 -3.88 22.24
CA PHE A 857 19.29 -5.21 22.06
C PHE A 857 19.90 -5.86 20.82
N ALA A 858 20.75 -6.86 21.04
CA ALA A 858 21.46 -7.52 19.97
C ALA A 858 21.73 -8.99 20.25
N GLY A 859 21.77 -9.80 19.18
CA GLY A 859 21.96 -11.24 19.25
C GLY A 859 22.85 -11.77 18.14
N ILE A 860 23.33 -12.99 18.31
CA ILE A 860 24.12 -13.70 17.29
C ILE A 860 23.35 -14.92 16.82
N LEU A 861 23.31 -15.08 15.50
CA LEU A 861 22.97 -16.34 14.83
C LEU A 861 23.97 -16.60 13.71
N GLY A 862 24.02 -17.80 13.16
CA GLY A 862 24.90 -18.02 12.01
C GLY A 862 25.00 -19.45 11.52
N HIS A 863 25.33 -19.55 10.24
CA HIS A 863 25.69 -20.78 9.55
C HIS A 863 27.14 -21.19 9.87
N VAL A 864 27.40 -21.51 11.15
CA VAL A 864 28.77 -21.83 11.64
C VAL A 864 29.38 -23.07 11.01
N GLY A 865 28.56 -23.90 10.34
CA GLY A 865 29.01 -24.97 9.43
C GLY A 865 29.98 -24.50 8.37
N ASP A 866 29.85 -23.26 7.92
CA ASP A 866 30.61 -22.68 6.83
C ASP A 866 31.59 -21.59 7.32
N GLY A 867 31.71 -21.43 8.64
CA GLY A 867 32.54 -20.41 9.27
C GLY A 867 31.91 -19.02 9.30
N ASN A 868 30.64 -18.91 8.91
CA ASN A 868 29.84 -17.70 8.79
C ASN A 868 29.01 -17.42 10.06
N PHE A 869 28.92 -16.15 10.46
CA PHE A 869 27.94 -15.73 11.47
C PHE A 869 27.48 -14.28 11.26
N HIS A 870 26.36 -13.98 11.90
CA HIS A 870 25.67 -12.70 11.83
C HIS A 870 25.48 -12.11 13.23
N GLU A 871 25.68 -10.80 13.33
CA GLU A 871 25.19 -9.99 14.43
C GLU A 871 23.89 -9.32 14.00
N SER A 872 22.91 -9.40 14.89
CA SER A 872 21.62 -8.78 14.74
C SER A 872 21.50 -7.67 15.77
N ILE A 873 21.73 -6.42 15.36
CA ILE A 873 21.81 -5.26 16.26
C ILE A 873 20.63 -4.32 16.01
N MET A 874 19.80 -4.11 17.04
CA MET A 874 18.70 -3.15 16.97
C MET A 874 19.14 -1.82 17.56
N TYR A 875 18.92 -0.76 16.79
CA TYR A 875 19.28 0.61 17.17
C TYR A 875 18.21 1.59 16.70
N ASP A 876 18.07 2.68 17.43
CA ASP A 876 17.17 3.76 17.07
C ASP A 876 17.99 4.90 16.46
N LYS A 877 17.83 5.12 15.14
CA LYS A 877 18.47 6.23 14.41
C LYS A 877 18.15 7.61 14.99
N ARG A 878 17.09 7.73 15.78
CA ARG A 878 16.63 8.97 16.41
C ARG A 878 17.38 9.27 17.70
N VAL A 879 18.04 8.28 18.31
CA VAL A 879 18.88 8.46 19.49
C VAL A 879 20.28 8.89 19.05
N PRO A 880 20.72 10.13 19.35
CA PRO A 880 22.03 10.60 18.93
C PRO A 880 23.15 9.70 19.46
N GLY A 881 24.06 9.28 18.58
CA GLY A 881 25.19 8.44 18.95
C GLY A 881 24.94 6.93 18.84
N GLU A 882 23.70 6.44 18.74
CA GLU A 882 23.45 5.00 18.59
C GLU A 882 23.88 4.47 17.23
N MET A 883 23.51 5.16 16.15
CA MET A 883 23.93 4.80 14.80
C MET A 883 25.46 4.79 14.69
N GLU A 884 26.15 5.79 15.23
CA GLU A 884 27.61 5.87 15.22
C GLU A 884 28.27 4.77 16.04
N LYS A 885 27.66 4.36 17.16
CA LYS A 885 28.12 3.21 17.97
C LYS A 885 27.96 1.91 17.20
N VAL A 886 26.81 1.68 16.57
CA VAL A 886 26.56 0.48 15.75
C VAL A 886 27.50 0.44 14.57
N GLU A 887 27.64 1.53 13.81
CA GLU A 887 28.60 1.61 12.71
C GLU A 887 30.01 1.26 13.15
N ARG A 888 30.45 1.78 14.31
CA ARG A 888 31.76 1.47 14.86
C ARG A 888 31.89 -0.01 15.21
N CYS A 889 30.90 -0.59 15.87
CA CYS A 889 30.90 -2.01 16.23
C CYS A 889 30.97 -2.91 14.99
N VAL A 890 30.16 -2.61 13.96
CA VAL A 890 30.18 -3.34 12.68
C VAL A 890 31.52 -3.16 11.97
N LYS A 891 32.06 -1.94 11.88
CA LYS A 891 33.39 -1.67 11.31
C LYS A 891 34.48 -2.45 12.04
N ASN A 892 34.42 -2.52 13.37
CA ASN A 892 35.38 -3.29 14.16
C ASN A 892 35.22 -4.80 13.96
N MET A 893 34.01 -5.32 13.82
CA MET A 893 33.76 -6.72 13.45
C MET A 893 34.38 -7.05 12.09
N VAL A 894 34.15 -6.20 11.08
CA VAL A 894 34.71 -6.30 9.72
C VAL A 894 36.24 -6.29 9.75
N ILE A 895 36.86 -5.32 10.45
CA ILE A 895 38.31 -5.24 10.58
C ILE A 895 38.88 -6.49 11.25
N ARG A 896 38.25 -6.96 12.34
CA ARG A 896 38.66 -8.19 13.02
C ARG A 896 38.56 -9.40 12.11
N ALA A 897 37.50 -9.55 11.32
CA ALA A 897 37.38 -10.63 10.35
C ALA A 897 38.57 -10.63 9.38
N LEU A 898 38.93 -9.47 8.83
CA LEU A 898 40.08 -9.31 7.93
C LEU A 898 41.41 -9.63 8.60
N GLU A 899 41.64 -9.16 9.83
CA GLU A 899 42.84 -9.49 10.63
C GLU A 899 42.95 -10.99 10.95
N MET A 900 41.83 -11.71 10.89
CA MET A 900 41.75 -13.16 11.05
C MET A 900 41.78 -13.93 9.72
N GLU A 901 42.15 -13.27 8.63
CA GLU A 901 42.19 -13.83 7.26
C GLU A 901 40.79 -14.28 6.76
N GLY A 902 39.74 -13.65 7.27
CA GLY A 902 38.34 -13.87 6.88
C GLY A 902 37.84 -12.93 5.78
N THR A 903 36.52 -12.96 5.57
CA THR A 903 35.76 -12.11 4.65
C THR A 903 34.71 -11.28 5.40
N VAL A 904 34.27 -10.20 4.76
CA VAL A 904 33.39 -9.15 5.32
C VAL A 904 31.98 -9.16 4.73
N THR A 905 31.71 -10.20 3.93
CA THR A 905 30.47 -10.49 3.21
C THR A 905 30.54 -11.96 2.74
N ASP A 906 29.39 -12.58 2.48
CA ASP A 906 29.24 -13.91 1.86
C ASP A 906 29.90 -14.06 0.48
#